data_AF-A0A971WTS1-F1
#
_entry.id   AF-A0A971WTS1-F1
#
_cell.length_a   1.000
_cell.length_b   1.000
_cell.length_c   1.000
_cell.angle_alpha   90.00
_cell.angle_beta   90.00
_cell.angle_gamma   90.00
#
_symmetry.space_group_name_H-M   'P 1'
#
loop_
_entity.id
_entity.type
_entity.pdbx_description
1 polymer ?
#
loop_
_entity_poly.entity_id
_entity_poly.type
_entity_poly.pdbx_seq_one_letter_code
_entity_poly.pdbx_strand_id
1 'polypeptide(L)'
;MLKINGFTMVVGLMIVLGLISAMPAEAPVPEEILQNDYLWTTVNNDDPAVEYTGVMWATINDDRHVKGSETTTMSRHGHAEFTFEGSAIRWIASVGGKGIADVYMNDELIAEGVDLYNPEVLYQQVIYEDLELEEGTYTLKVDVTGKKNPASITTQVGIDAFQYIPSLASVVADAQAYLDEQTDNPDPAYQEAKAAFVTVLDQANQVLDKSRATREEKYRSIIDIRVALEEFKLATAGDGLVAEWKFDGVLDNAEIKAGAPEFIEGVRGQAIQLDGASDALVLLGGEELQPASITISYWMMRTGDMQERESIVIWSKGDTDWAGDGWYITLDDRGGANHAVKLIVDGANGFYTKADLHEFYPENEWVHVAITFDSGTGEYAIYRNGVAQEVEASGSFSSITPTGSIETWLGYTGPTWQSAWAAAAFDEIKLYSRVLSAQEVADLADPSLVGHWTFNGETGSAEVVAGEPGFVTGQIGQAIDVSGEVALALGTGPHLQSSEITISYWLRRISDMSQRENVLIWAKADTDWGGNGWYITLDDRGGAGHAAKLIVDGAEGVYTVADINEFYPEGEWVHVVITFSTETGEYAIYRNGVALETEAGETAVSITAGEDVTAYLGWNGPSWKGAWLNQQVDDLRIYNRVLSAEEALALYEAAQ
;
A
#
# COMPACT_ATOMS: atom_id res chain seq x y z
N MET A 1 -55.41 67.25 -46.89
CA MET A 1 -54.74 68.49 -47.32
C MET A 1 -53.29 68.41 -46.86
N LEU A 2 -52.39 68.99 -47.63
CA LEU A 2 -50.93 68.90 -47.60
C LEU A 2 -50.27 67.66 -48.22
N LYS A 3 -49.22 68.03 -48.94
CA LYS A 3 -48.50 67.43 -50.05
C LYS A 3 -47.04 67.35 -49.55
N ILE A 4 -46.27 66.35 -49.97
CA ILE A 4 -44.90 66.47 -50.54
C ILE A 4 -44.01 65.27 -50.20
N ASN A 5 -43.66 64.60 -51.30
CA ASN A 5 -42.39 63.99 -51.72
C ASN A 5 -41.72 62.94 -50.83
N GLY A 6 -41.49 61.80 -51.48
CA GLY A 6 -40.85 60.64 -50.91
C GLY A 6 -39.34 60.64 -51.03
N PHE A 7 -38.75 59.57 -50.50
CA PHE A 7 -37.46 59.09 -50.91
C PHE A 7 -37.34 57.59 -50.63
N THR A 8 -36.48 56.99 -51.44
CA THR A 8 -36.34 55.60 -51.84
C THR A 8 -35.94 54.63 -50.72
N MET A 9 -36.44 53.41 -50.84
CA MET A 9 -36.13 52.20 -50.06
C MET A 9 -34.64 51.81 -50.19
N VAL A 10 -33.95 51.65 -49.06
CA VAL A 10 -32.72 50.88 -48.92
C VAL A 10 -33.01 49.75 -47.93
N VAL A 11 -32.81 48.50 -48.35
CA VAL A 11 -32.95 47.31 -47.52
C VAL A 11 -31.84 47.30 -46.48
N GLY A 12 -32.19 47.58 -45.22
CA GLY A 12 -31.31 47.44 -44.07
C GLY A 12 -31.44 46.06 -43.46
N LEU A 13 -30.33 45.32 -43.47
CA LEU A 13 -30.09 44.09 -42.74
C LEU A 13 -30.38 44.33 -41.24
N MET A 14 -31.38 43.67 -40.66
CA MET A 14 -31.58 43.66 -39.21
C MET A 14 -30.47 42.80 -38.58
N ILE A 15 -29.49 43.46 -37.97
CA ILE A 15 -28.62 42.84 -36.98
C ILE A 15 -29.44 42.73 -35.70
N VAL A 16 -29.85 41.51 -35.35
CA VAL A 16 -30.34 41.19 -34.01
C VAL A 16 -29.13 41.18 -33.08
N LEU A 17 -28.90 42.30 -32.38
CA LEU A 17 -28.00 42.35 -31.23
C LEU A 17 -28.66 41.55 -30.10
N GLY A 18 -28.34 40.25 -30.03
CA GLY A 18 -28.57 39.45 -28.84
C GLY A 18 -27.70 39.97 -27.71
N LEU A 19 -28.33 40.32 -26.59
CA LEU A 19 -27.67 40.53 -25.31
C LEU A 19 -26.88 39.27 -24.94
N ILE A 20 -25.57 39.29 -25.11
CA ILE A 20 -24.68 38.33 -24.47
C ILE A 20 -24.68 38.70 -22.99
N SER A 21 -25.55 38.07 -22.22
CA SER A 21 -25.39 38.01 -20.77
C SER A 21 -24.09 37.27 -20.52
N ALA A 22 -23.04 37.96 -20.06
CA ALA A 22 -21.84 37.31 -19.57
C ALA A 22 -22.27 36.28 -18.51
N MET A 23 -21.91 35.02 -18.74
CA MET A 23 -22.13 33.98 -17.74
C MET A 23 -21.25 34.33 -16.53
N PRO A 24 -21.74 34.13 -15.29
CA PRO A 24 -20.89 34.31 -14.12
C PRO A 24 -19.66 33.39 -14.25
N ALA A 25 -18.50 33.88 -13.81
CA ALA A 25 -17.30 33.06 -13.70
C ALA A 25 -17.60 31.81 -12.86
N GLU A 26 -17.03 30.68 -13.26
CA GLU A 26 -17.15 29.43 -12.52
C GLU A 26 -16.60 29.59 -11.09
N ALA A 27 -17.21 28.90 -10.12
CA ALA A 27 -16.70 28.95 -8.76
C ALA A 27 -15.30 28.31 -8.69
N PRO A 28 -14.38 28.84 -7.88
CA PRO A 28 -13.07 28.23 -7.71
C PRO A 28 -13.23 26.83 -7.11
N VAL A 29 -12.40 25.89 -7.59
CA VAL A 29 -12.35 24.53 -7.06
C VAL A 29 -11.84 24.57 -5.62
N PRO A 30 -12.45 23.81 -4.67
CA PRO A 30 -11.92 23.67 -3.31
C PRO A 30 -10.48 23.18 -3.27
N GLU A 31 -9.66 23.76 -2.40
CA GLU A 31 -8.23 23.43 -2.23
C GLU A 31 -8.00 21.93 -1.90
N GLU A 32 -8.90 21.33 -1.11
CA GLU A 32 -8.87 19.90 -0.77
C GLU A 32 -8.86 19.00 -2.00
N ILE A 33 -9.59 19.38 -3.06
CA ILE A 33 -9.62 18.63 -4.32
C ILE A 33 -8.29 18.81 -5.06
N LEU A 34 -7.74 20.03 -5.08
CA LEU A 34 -6.49 20.35 -5.78
C LEU A 34 -5.25 19.74 -5.12
N GLN A 35 -5.33 19.42 -3.83
CA GLN A 35 -4.29 18.73 -3.07
C GLN A 35 -4.40 17.21 -3.10
N ASN A 36 -5.46 16.66 -3.72
CA ASN A 36 -5.63 15.21 -3.81
C ASN A 36 -4.69 14.62 -4.88
N ASP A 37 -3.86 13.66 -4.49
CA ASP A 37 -2.84 13.05 -5.37
C ASP A 37 -3.47 12.27 -6.54
N TYR A 38 -4.68 11.71 -6.38
CA TYR A 38 -5.40 11.04 -7.47
C TYR A 38 -5.86 12.01 -8.56
N LEU A 39 -5.88 13.32 -8.33
CA LEU A 39 -6.29 14.26 -9.36
C LEU A 39 -5.21 14.48 -10.43
N TRP A 40 -3.94 14.41 -10.03
CA TRP A 40 -2.81 14.79 -10.86
C TRP A 40 -2.20 13.59 -11.56
N THR A 41 -1.70 13.80 -12.79
CA THR A 41 -0.80 12.88 -13.47
C THR A 41 0.59 13.46 -13.44
N THR A 42 1.56 12.74 -12.87
CA THR A 42 2.97 13.15 -12.80
C THR A 42 3.77 12.53 -13.93
N VAL A 43 4.50 13.35 -14.68
CA VAL A 43 5.39 12.97 -15.80
C VAL A 43 6.81 13.34 -15.41
N ASN A 44 7.67 12.33 -15.25
CA ASN A 44 9.03 12.50 -14.77
C ASN A 44 9.94 13.19 -15.80
N ASN A 45 11.04 13.79 -15.36
CA ASN A 45 12.01 14.44 -16.24
C ASN A 45 12.62 13.53 -17.32
N ASP A 46 12.67 12.22 -17.10
CA ASP A 46 13.21 11.23 -18.05
C ASP A 46 12.13 10.51 -18.88
N ASP A 47 10.86 10.88 -18.69
CA ASP A 47 9.77 10.36 -19.51
C ASP A 47 9.96 10.77 -20.98
N PRO A 48 9.80 9.85 -21.95
CA PRO A 48 9.97 10.16 -23.38
C PRO A 48 9.00 11.23 -23.92
N ALA A 49 7.92 11.56 -23.20
CA ALA A 49 7.02 12.67 -23.53
C ALA A 49 7.63 14.06 -23.26
N VAL A 50 8.75 14.14 -22.52
CA VAL A 50 9.47 15.38 -22.27
C VAL A 50 10.58 15.56 -23.29
N GLU A 51 10.41 16.53 -24.19
CA GLU A 51 11.37 16.81 -25.25
C GLU A 51 12.36 17.89 -24.84
N TYR A 52 13.65 17.56 -24.85
CA TYR A 52 14.72 18.51 -24.57
C TYR A 52 15.43 18.95 -25.85
N THR A 53 15.48 20.27 -26.09
CA THR A 53 16.20 20.88 -27.22
C THR A 53 17.27 21.86 -26.74
N GLY A 54 18.30 22.08 -27.55
CA GLY A 54 19.49 22.86 -27.18
C GLY A 54 20.70 21.98 -26.84
N VAL A 55 21.68 22.52 -26.13
CA VAL A 55 22.92 21.80 -25.76
C VAL A 55 23.09 21.71 -24.25
N MET A 56 23.83 20.68 -23.81
CA MET A 56 24.25 20.45 -22.42
C MET A 56 23.11 20.22 -21.42
N TRP A 57 22.04 19.54 -21.82
CA TRP A 57 21.13 18.91 -20.87
C TRP A 57 21.84 17.73 -20.20
N ALA A 58 21.76 17.67 -18.88
CA ALA A 58 22.36 16.62 -18.07
C ALA A 58 21.42 16.25 -16.92
N THR A 59 21.22 14.95 -16.75
CA THR A 59 20.44 14.37 -15.64
C THR A 59 21.30 14.27 -14.39
N ILE A 60 20.72 14.64 -13.26
CA ILE A 60 21.27 14.53 -11.92
C ILE A 60 20.41 13.53 -11.17
N ASN A 61 21.01 12.46 -10.65
CA ASN A 61 20.30 11.45 -9.87
C ASN A 61 20.43 11.76 -8.38
N ASP A 62 19.29 11.88 -7.69
CA ASP A 62 19.16 12.15 -6.25
C ASP A 62 17.73 11.82 -5.82
N ASP A 63 17.55 10.93 -4.85
CA ASP A 63 16.24 10.39 -4.43
C ASP A 63 15.29 11.45 -3.84
N ARG A 64 15.78 12.67 -3.59
CA ARG A 64 14.95 13.80 -3.17
C ARG A 64 14.16 14.43 -4.32
N HIS A 65 14.50 14.13 -5.57
CA HIS A 65 13.72 14.50 -6.75
C HIS A 65 12.54 13.56 -6.96
N VAL A 66 11.54 14.00 -7.74
CA VAL A 66 10.47 13.12 -8.20
C VAL A 66 11.11 11.95 -8.95
N LYS A 67 10.78 10.73 -8.52
CA LYS A 67 11.34 9.47 -9.05
C LYS A 67 12.88 9.47 -9.20
N GLY A 68 13.57 10.22 -8.32
CA GLY A 68 15.02 10.13 -8.13
C GLY A 68 15.91 10.86 -9.13
N SER A 69 15.39 11.73 -10.02
CA SER A 69 16.27 12.54 -10.88
C SER A 69 15.74 13.90 -11.33
N GLU A 70 16.64 14.80 -11.74
CA GLU A 70 16.31 16.10 -12.36
C GLU A 70 17.17 16.31 -13.62
N THR A 71 16.56 16.74 -14.73
CA THR A 71 17.27 17.09 -15.95
C THR A 71 17.53 18.59 -16.00
N THR A 72 18.79 19.01 -16.13
CA THR A 72 19.18 20.42 -16.00
C THR A 72 20.04 20.92 -17.16
N THR A 73 20.00 22.23 -17.41
CA THR A 73 20.95 22.90 -18.31
C THR A 73 21.28 24.32 -17.84
N MET A 74 22.47 24.78 -18.20
CA MET A 74 22.87 26.19 -18.08
C MET A 74 22.90 26.90 -19.45
N SER A 75 22.62 26.17 -20.53
CA SER A 75 22.71 26.72 -21.88
C SER A 75 21.56 27.69 -22.11
N ARG A 76 21.90 28.91 -22.54
CA ARG A 76 20.92 29.87 -23.05
C ARG A 76 20.16 29.25 -24.22
N HIS A 77 18.83 29.36 -24.20
CA HIS A 77 17.90 28.74 -25.14
C HIS A 77 17.99 27.20 -25.18
N GLY A 78 18.35 26.56 -24.07
CA GLY A 78 17.90 25.19 -23.85
C GLY A 78 16.40 25.23 -23.57
N HIS A 79 15.63 24.35 -24.20
CA HIS A 79 14.18 24.25 -23.97
C HIS A 79 13.80 22.85 -23.53
N ALA A 80 12.84 22.75 -22.62
CA ALA A 80 12.11 21.54 -22.32
C ALA A 80 10.65 21.74 -22.71
N GLU A 81 10.08 20.81 -23.48
CA GLU A 81 8.71 20.86 -23.96
C GLU A 81 7.94 19.63 -23.50
N PHE A 82 6.71 19.84 -23.04
CA PHE A 82 5.81 18.78 -22.63
C PHE A 82 4.41 19.07 -23.17
N THR A 83 3.85 18.10 -23.89
CA THR A 83 2.49 18.19 -24.46
C THR A 83 1.53 17.34 -23.66
N PHE A 84 0.41 17.92 -23.24
CA PHE A 84 -0.61 17.25 -22.44
C PHE A 84 -2.02 17.59 -22.95
N GLU A 85 -2.97 16.70 -22.67
CA GLU A 85 -4.40 16.97 -22.82
C GLU A 85 -5.02 17.09 -21.43
N GLY A 86 -5.57 18.25 -21.09
CA GLY A 86 -6.01 18.50 -19.73
C GLY A 86 -6.50 19.90 -19.47
N SER A 87 -6.57 20.25 -18.20
CA SER A 87 -7.13 21.53 -17.71
C SER A 87 -6.31 22.21 -16.63
N ALA A 88 -5.15 21.66 -16.26
CA ALA A 88 -4.19 22.30 -15.37
C ALA A 88 -2.79 21.73 -15.62
N ILE A 89 -1.76 22.49 -15.27
CA ILE A 89 -0.35 22.10 -15.41
C ILE A 89 0.51 22.71 -14.30
N ARG A 90 1.51 21.96 -13.87
CA ARG A 90 2.60 22.38 -12.99
C ARG A 90 3.93 22.01 -13.63
N TRP A 91 4.90 22.91 -13.50
CA TRP A 91 6.31 22.60 -13.70
C TRP A 91 6.98 22.51 -12.32
N ILE A 92 7.56 21.35 -12.05
CA ILE A 92 8.28 21.04 -10.82
C ILE A 92 9.79 21.07 -11.08
N ALA A 93 10.53 21.70 -10.18
CA ALA A 93 11.99 21.68 -10.17
C ALA A 93 12.55 21.83 -8.77
N SER A 94 13.84 21.58 -8.60
CA SER A 94 14.56 22.10 -7.44
C SER A 94 14.85 23.59 -7.60
N VAL A 95 14.89 24.31 -6.47
CA VAL A 95 15.28 25.72 -6.36
C VAL A 95 16.61 25.84 -5.62
N GLY A 96 17.29 26.98 -5.73
CA GLY A 96 18.56 27.20 -5.03
C GLY A 96 19.44 28.23 -5.72
N GLY A 97 20.73 27.94 -5.87
CA GLY A 97 21.65 28.77 -6.67
C GLY A 97 21.43 28.69 -8.18
N LYS A 98 20.18 28.78 -8.66
CA LYS A 98 19.71 28.48 -10.02
C LYS A 98 19.40 29.74 -10.85
N GLY A 99 19.08 29.52 -12.12
CA GLY A 99 18.86 30.53 -13.15
C GLY A 99 17.41 30.94 -13.34
N ILE A 100 17.18 31.68 -14.42
CA ILE A 100 15.87 32.23 -14.79
C ILE A 100 15.39 31.59 -16.10
N ALA A 101 14.11 31.23 -16.16
CA ALA A 101 13.45 30.71 -17.35
C ALA A 101 12.26 31.58 -17.79
N ASP A 102 11.92 31.51 -19.07
CA ASP A 102 10.66 32.02 -19.61
C ASP A 102 9.75 30.80 -19.90
N VAL A 103 8.45 30.91 -19.63
CA VAL A 103 7.47 29.83 -19.85
C VAL A 103 6.51 30.24 -20.95
N TYR A 104 6.31 29.33 -21.90
CA TYR A 104 5.40 29.49 -23.02
C TYR A 104 4.31 28.41 -22.98
N MET A 105 3.09 28.77 -23.38
CA MET A 105 1.98 27.86 -23.64
C MET A 105 1.61 27.95 -25.12
N ASN A 106 1.66 26.85 -25.87
CA ASN A 106 1.36 26.84 -27.31
C ASN A 106 2.12 27.94 -28.09
N ASP A 107 3.42 28.07 -27.81
CA ASP A 107 4.34 29.11 -28.33
C ASP A 107 4.04 30.57 -27.93
N GLU A 108 3.02 30.81 -27.11
CA GLU A 108 2.74 32.13 -26.52
C GLU A 108 3.43 32.29 -25.17
N LEU A 109 4.14 33.41 -24.94
CA LEU A 109 4.81 33.68 -23.67
C LEU A 109 3.77 33.96 -22.57
N ILE A 110 3.69 33.07 -21.58
CA ILE A 110 2.72 33.15 -20.47
C ILE A 110 3.37 33.62 -19.15
N ALA A 111 4.67 33.36 -18.96
CA ALA A 111 5.42 33.88 -17.82
C ALA A 111 6.84 34.26 -18.24
N GLU A 112 7.21 35.53 -18.08
CA GLU A 112 8.55 36.03 -18.34
C GLU A 112 9.37 36.07 -17.04
N GLY A 113 10.60 35.57 -17.08
CA GLY A 113 11.57 35.77 -16.01
C GLY A 113 11.30 35.00 -14.71
N VAL A 114 10.80 33.77 -14.80
CA VAL A 114 10.59 32.87 -13.66
C VAL A 114 11.95 32.52 -13.03
N ASP A 115 12.18 33.00 -11.81
CA ASP A 115 13.46 32.89 -11.09
C ASP A 115 13.45 31.68 -10.15
N LEU A 116 14.33 30.71 -10.39
CA LEU A 116 14.48 29.50 -9.55
C LEU A 116 15.42 29.76 -8.37
N TYR A 117 15.83 31.02 -8.14
CA TYR A 117 16.69 31.36 -7.04
C TYR A 117 16.00 31.19 -5.68
N ASN A 118 16.66 30.44 -4.80
CA ASN A 118 16.36 30.39 -3.38
C ASN A 118 17.70 30.37 -2.60
N PRO A 119 17.82 31.05 -1.45
CA PRO A 119 19.02 30.96 -0.61
C PRO A 119 19.35 29.53 -0.15
N GLU A 120 18.34 28.66 -0.06
CA GLU A 120 18.47 27.25 0.28
C GLU A 120 18.11 26.36 -0.92
N VAL A 121 18.67 25.15 -0.95
CA VAL A 121 18.28 24.16 -1.96
C VAL A 121 17.05 23.42 -1.44
N LEU A 122 15.94 23.53 -2.16
CA LEU A 122 14.70 22.79 -1.89
C LEU A 122 14.34 21.99 -3.15
N TYR A 123 13.77 20.81 -2.95
CA TYR A 123 13.43 19.86 -4.01
C TYR A 123 11.92 19.84 -4.26
N GLN A 124 11.48 19.35 -5.43
CA GLN A 124 10.06 19.16 -5.74
C GLN A 124 9.20 20.43 -5.56
N GLN A 125 9.73 21.60 -5.97
CA GLN A 125 9.02 22.86 -5.83
C GLN A 125 8.19 23.17 -7.08
N VAL A 126 6.96 23.63 -6.90
CA VAL A 126 6.14 24.17 -7.99
C VAL A 126 6.74 25.50 -8.44
N ILE A 127 7.34 25.51 -9.63
CA ILE A 127 8.00 26.67 -10.21
C ILE A 127 7.01 27.53 -11.01
N TYR A 128 6.11 26.86 -11.71
CA TYR A 128 5.02 27.47 -12.48
C TYR A 128 3.78 26.60 -12.34
N GLU A 129 2.62 27.25 -12.29
CA GLU A 129 1.32 26.60 -12.19
C GLU A 129 0.27 27.39 -12.99
N ASP A 130 -0.60 26.65 -13.68
CA ASP A 130 -1.84 27.18 -14.24
C ASP A 130 -2.97 26.18 -13.96
N LEU A 131 -3.94 26.61 -13.15
CA LEU A 131 -5.10 25.80 -12.70
C LEU A 131 -6.39 26.13 -13.47
N GLU A 132 -6.36 27.14 -14.35
CA GLU A 132 -7.56 27.70 -14.97
C GLU A 132 -7.62 27.43 -16.49
N LEU A 133 -6.80 26.50 -17.00
CA LEU A 133 -6.84 26.13 -18.41
C LEU A 133 -8.20 25.51 -18.77
N GLU A 134 -8.78 25.99 -19.87
CA GLU A 134 -9.90 25.30 -20.50
C GLU A 134 -9.45 23.91 -20.94
N GLU A 135 -10.34 22.93 -20.91
CA GLU A 135 -9.99 21.57 -21.31
C GLU A 135 -9.55 21.53 -22.78
N GLY A 136 -8.35 21.03 -23.04
CA GLY A 136 -7.78 20.99 -24.38
C GLY A 136 -6.36 20.43 -24.41
N THR A 137 -5.76 20.45 -25.59
CA THR A 137 -4.37 20.04 -25.80
C THR A 137 -3.45 21.26 -25.74
N TYR A 138 -2.37 21.13 -24.97
CA TYR A 138 -1.43 22.20 -24.70
C TYR A 138 0.00 21.70 -24.76
N THR A 139 0.91 22.57 -25.21
CA THR A 139 2.36 22.35 -25.08
C THR A 139 2.95 23.43 -24.18
N LEU A 140 3.42 23.02 -23.00
CA LEU A 140 4.20 23.87 -22.11
C LEU A 140 5.67 23.81 -22.54
N LYS A 141 6.29 24.97 -22.73
CA LYS A 141 7.72 25.11 -23.03
C LYS A 141 8.42 25.95 -21.97
N VAL A 142 9.47 25.40 -21.37
CA VAL A 142 10.39 26.09 -20.46
C VAL A 142 11.65 26.50 -21.23
N ASP A 143 11.91 27.79 -21.37
CA ASP A 143 13.04 28.37 -22.12
C ASP A 143 14.09 28.97 -21.17
N VAL A 144 15.29 28.41 -21.19
CA VAL A 144 16.37 28.88 -20.31
C VAL A 144 16.95 30.20 -20.83
N THR A 145 16.74 31.28 -20.09
CA THR A 145 17.13 32.63 -20.54
C THR A 145 18.65 32.88 -20.54
N GLY A 146 19.41 32.06 -19.81
CA GLY A 146 20.82 32.27 -19.49
C GLY A 146 21.08 33.44 -18.52
N LYS A 147 20.03 33.99 -17.91
CA LYS A 147 20.11 35.01 -16.85
C LYS A 147 20.01 34.34 -15.48
N LYS A 148 20.37 35.08 -14.42
CA LYS A 148 20.21 34.67 -13.03
C LYS A 148 20.01 35.87 -12.12
N ASN A 149 19.43 35.62 -10.96
CA ASN A 149 19.48 36.53 -9.83
C ASN A 149 20.94 36.89 -9.48
N PRO A 150 21.29 38.15 -9.15
CA PRO A 150 22.65 38.51 -8.70
C PRO A 150 23.15 37.71 -7.49
N ALA A 151 22.24 37.24 -6.62
CA ALA A 151 22.58 36.41 -5.46
C ALA A 151 22.75 34.92 -5.80
N SER A 152 22.35 34.50 -7.01
CA SER A 152 22.51 33.13 -7.48
C SER A 152 23.95 32.84 -7.91
N ILE A 153 24.40 31.61 -7.70
CA ILE A 153 25.74 31.17 -8.08
C ILE A 153 25.80 30.60 -9.50
N THR A 154 24.71 30.08 -10.07
CA THR A 154 24.65 29.51 -11.43
C THR A 154 23.49 30.08 -12.27
N THR A 155 23.46 29.77 -13.57
CA THR A 155 22.31 30.03 -14.46
C THR A 155 21.53 28.74 -14.76
N GLN A 156 21.68 27.70 -13.93
CA GLN A 156 21.09 26.39 -14.16
C GLN A 156 19.58 26.43 -13.99
N VAL A 157 18.84 25.89 -14.94
CA VAL A 157 17.41 25.62 -14.82
C VAL A 157 17.22 24.11 -14.89
N GLY A 158 16.34 23.58 -14.04
CA GLY A 158 16.06 22.15 -13.93
C GLY A 158 14.60 21.82 -14.23
N ILE A 159 14.38 20.62 -14.75
CA ILE A 159 13.08 19.97 -14.89
C ILE A 159 13.15 18.71 -14.02
N ASP A 160 12.36 18.68 -12.95
CA ASP A 160 12.22 17.54 -12.05
C ASP A 160 11.00 16.72 -12.50
N ALA A 161 9.86 17.37 -12.68
CA ALA A 161 8.68 16.75 -13.30
C ALA A 161 7.72 17.79 -13.89
N PHE A 162 6.75 17.32 -14.66
CA PHE A 162 5.51 18.04 -14.93
C PHE A 162 4.34 17.32 -14.26
N GLN A 163 3.34 18.06 -13.79
CA GLN A 163 2.08 17.47 -13.34
C GLN A 163 0.92 18.12 -14.07
N TYR A 164 -0.03 17.34 -14.56
CA TYR A 164 -1.22 17.89 -15.22
C TYR A 164 -2.49 17.18 -14.76
N ILE A 165 -3.63 17.87 -14.85
CA ILE A 165 -4.94 17.25 -14.64
C ILE A 165 -5.49 16.84 -16.01
N PRO A 166 -5.62 15.53 -16.30
CA PRO A 166 -6.07 15.04 -17.60
C PRO A 166 -7.53 15.42 -17.90
N SER A 167 -7.96 15.27 -19.16
CA SER A 167 -9.37 15.37 -19.51
C SER A 167 -10.16 14.22 -18.87
N LEU A 168 -11.38 14.48 -18.39
CA LEU A 168 -12.25 13.43 -17.87
C LEU A 168 -12.52 12.37 -18.95
N ALA A 169 -12.59 12.78 -20.22
CA ALA A 169 -12.76 11.88 -21.35
C ALA A 169 -11.62 10.86 -21.46
N SER A 170 -10.37 11.29 -21.31
CA SER A 170 -9.20 10.39 -21.33
C SER A 170 -9.26 9.40 -20.17
N VAL A 171 -9.53 9.88 -18.95
CA VAL A 171 -9.57 9.04 -17.75
C VAL A 171 -10.67 7.98 -17.85
N VAL A 172 -11.86 8.35 -18.34
CA VAL A 172 -12.96 7.41 -18.60
C VAL A 172 -12.58 6.37 -19.67
N ALA A 173 -11.90 6.78 -20.74
CA ALA A 173 -11.48 5.87 -21.80
C ALA A 173 -10.47 4.83 -21.28
N ASP A 174 -9.46 5.25 -20.52
CA ASP A 174 -8.46 4.36 -19.92
C ASP A 174 -9.10 3.39 -18.91
N ALA A 175 -10.00 3.90 -18.07
CA ALA A 175 -10.77 3.11 -17.11
C ALA A 175 -11.65 2.03 -17.79
N GLN A 176 -12.34 2.41 -18.87
CA GLN A 176 -13.15 1.47 -19.65
C GLN A 176 -12.28 0.42 -20.34
N ALA A 177 -11.13 0.80 -20.88
CA ALA A 177 -10.20 -0.15 -21.50
C ALA A 177 -9.73 -1.20 -20.49
N TYR A 178 -9.36 -0.77 -19.28
CA TYR A 178 -9.00 -1.69 -18.20
C TYR A 178 -10.16 -2.65 -17.87
N LEU A 179 -11.39 -2.15 -17.75
CA LEU A 179 -12.57 -2.98 -17.47
C LEU A 179 -12.82 -4.02 -18.58
N ASP A 180 -12.67 -3.63 -19.83
CA ASP A 180 -12.89 -4.47 -21.01
C ASP A 180 -11.85 -5.60 -21.14
N GLU A 181 -10.64 -5.40 -20.60
CA GLU A 181 -9.58 -6.41 -20.54
C GLU A 181 -9.81 -7.47 -19.47
N GLN A 182 -10.70 -7.21 -18.49
CA GLN A 182 -10.91 -8.15 -17.40
C GLN A 182 -11.75 -9.36 -17.81
N THR A 183 -11.34 -10.55 -17.37
CA THR A 183 -12.09 -11.79 -17.57
C THR A 183 -13.05 -12.05 -16.40
N ASP A 184 -14.04 -12.95 -16.58
CA ASP A 184 -14.95 -13.32 -15.50
C ASP A 184 -14.18 -14.01 -14.37
N ASN A 185 -14.10 -13.36 -13.21
CA ASN A 185 -13.57 -13.93 -11.97
C ASN A 185 -14.74 -14.14 -10.99
N PRO A 186 -15.06 -15.39 -10.59
CA PRO A 186 -16.21 -15.67 -9.73
C PRO A 186 -16.04 -15.23 -8.27
N ASP A 187 -14.87 -14.70 -7.90
CA ASP A 187 -14.57 -14.19 -6.57
C ASP A 187 -15.58 -13.08 -6.17
N PRO A 188 -16.26 -13.20 -5.01
CA PRO A 188 -17.21 -12.19 -4.54
C PRO A 188 -16.61 -10.78 -4.39
N ALA A 189 -15.35 -10.68 -3.93
CA ALA A 189 -14.61 -9.43 -3.79
C ALA A 189 -14.40 -8.75 -5.12
N TYR A 190 -13.93 -9.53 -6.09
CA TYR A 190 -13.78 -9.07 -7.47
C TYR A 190 -15.12 -8.58 -8.03
N GLN A 191 -16.21 -9.33 -7.82
CA GLN A 191 -17.53 -8.97 -8.36
C GLN A 191 -18.10 -7.71 -7.73
N GLU A 192 -17.92 -7.51 -6.42
CA GLU A 192 -18.33 -6.30 -5.71
C GLU A 192 -17.51 -5.09 -6.19
N ALA A 193 -16.19 -5.20 -6.20
CA ALA A 193 -15.30 -4.12 -6.64
C ALA A 193 -15.54 -3.77 -8.12
N LYS A 194 -15.77 -4.76 -8.98
CA LYS A 194 -16.15 -4.54 -10.38
C LYS A 194 -17.46 -3.77 -10.48
N ALA A 195 -18.47 -4.13 -9.68
CA ALA A 195 -19.77 -3.46 -9.69
C ALA A 195 -19.67 -2.00 -9.18
N ALA A 196 -18.87 -1.76 -8.14
CA ALA A 196 -18.58 -0.41 -7.63
C ALA A 196 -17.86 0.44 -8.70
N PHE A 197 -16.81 -0.11 -9.31
CA PHE A 197 -16.05 0.56 -10.37
C PHE A 197 -16.94 0.89 -11.59
N VAL A 198 -17.77 -0.05 -12.04
CA VAL A 198 -18.77 0.19 -13.10
C VAL A 198 -19.73 1.32 -12.72
N THR A 199 -20.19 1.36 -11.46
CA THR A 199 -21.09 2.42 -10.99
C THR A 199 -20.42 3.80 -11.04
N VAL A 200 -19.16 3.90 -10.62
CA VAL A 200 -18.38 5.14 -10.70
C VAL A 200 -18.17 5.56 -12.16
N LEU A 201 -17.84 4.61 -13.03
CA LEU A 201 -17.65 4.87 -14.45
C LEU A 201 -18.95 5.36 -15.12
N ASP A 202 -20.10 4.79 -14.76
CA ASP A 202 -21.41 5.25 -15.21
C ASP A 202 -21.73 6.68 -14.72
N GLN A 203 -21.36 7.01 -13.48
CA GLN A 203 -21.53 8.37 -12.94
C GLN A 203 -20.64 9.39 -13.65
N ALA A 204 -19.38 9.03 -13.91
CA ALA A 204 -18.46 9.87 -14.66
C ALA A 204 -18.91 10.09 -16.11
N ASN A 205 -19.44 9.06 -16.77
CA ASN A 205 -20.05 9.20 -18.09
C ASN A 205 -21.25 10.17 -18.08
N GLN A 206 -22.07 10.16 -17.02
CA GLN A 206 -23.15 11.15 -16.88
C GLN A 206 -22.60 12.57 -16.73
N VAL A 207 -21.47 12.76 -16.04
CA VAL A 207 -20.79 14.07 -15.96
C VAL A 207 -20.26 14.48 -17.33
N LEU A 208 -19.65 13.55 -18.08
CA LEU A 208 -19.16 13.79 -19.44
C LEU A 208 -20.28 14.26 -20.39
N ASP A 209 -21.46 13.65 -20.29
CA ASP A 209 -22.63 13.97 -21.12
C ASP A 209 -23.32 15.29 -20.74
N LYS A 210 -23.03 15.85 -19.55
CA LYS A 210 -23.55 17.16 -19.16
C LYS A 210 -22.88 18.25 -19.98
N SER A 211 -23.66 18.90 -20.86
CA SER A 211 -23.24 20.07 -21.66
C SER A 211 -22.66 21.26 -20.86
N ARG A 212 -22.80 21.27 -19.53
CA ARG A 212 -22.29 22.29 -18.61
C ARG A 212 -21.80 21.67 -17.28
N ALA A 213 -21.11 20.54 -17.34
CA ALA A 213 -20.41 20.02 -16.17
C ALA A 213 -19.41 21.05 -15.65
N THR A 214 -19.36 21.23 -14.33
CA THR A 214 -18.38 22.13 -13.72
C THR A 214 -17.00 21.47 -13.63
N ARG A 215 -15.95 22.29 -13.48
CA ARG A 215 -14.58 21.82 -13.22
C ARG A 215 -14.50 20.98 -11.95
N GLU A 216 -15.20 21.39 -10.89
CA GLU A 216 -15.31 20.60 -9.65
C GLU A 216 -15.95 19.23 -9.91
N GLU A 217 -17.07 19.16 -10.65
CA GLU A 217 -17.72 17.88 -10.97
C GLU A 217 -16.76 16.96 -11.73
N LYS A 218 -16.01 17.49 -12.70
CA LYS A 218 -15.04 16.71 -13.47
C LYS A 218 -13.88 16.21 -12.61
N TYR A 219 -13.33 17.06 -11.75
CA TYR A 219 -12.18 16.69 -10.91
C TYR A 219 -12.55 15.64 -9.88
N ARG A 220 -13.74 15.74 -9.27
CA ARG A 220 -14.27 14.68 -8.41
C ARG A 220 -14.43 13.37 -9.16
N SER A 221 -15.00 13.38 -10.37
CA SER A 221 -15.11 12.17 -11.18
C SER A 221 -13.75 11.56 -11.54
N ILE A 222 -12.71 12.36 -11.80
CA ILE A 222 -11.35 11.84 -12.04
C ILE A 222 -10.83 11.11 -10.80
N ILE A 223 -10.98 11.73 -9.62
CA ILE A 223 -10.56 11.15 -8.34
C ILE A 223 -11.35 9.85 -8.08
N ASP A 224 -12.68 9.90 -8.16
CA ASP A 224 -13.55 8.76 -7.89
C ASP A 224 -13.21 7.57 -8.81
N ILE A 225 -12.99 7.81 -10.12
CA ILE A 225 -12.59 6.76 -11.06
C ILE A 225 -11.27 6.12 -10.62
N ARG A 226 -10.26 6.93 -10.28
CA ARG A 226 -8.91 6.44 -9.98
C ARG A 226 -8.88 5.66 -8.67
N VAL A 227 -9.58 6.12 -7.64
CA VAL A 227 -9.75 5.39 -6.37
C VAL A 227 -10.45 4.05 -6.63
N ALA A 228 -11.61 4.06 -7.29
CA ALA A 228 -12.35 2.83 -7.57
C ALA A 228 -11.59 1.86 -8.50
N LEU A 229 -10.75 2.38 -9.40
CA LEU A 229 -9.88 1.58 -10.25
C LEU A 229 -8.79 0.87 -9.43
N GLU A 230 -8.21 1.53 -8.43
CA GLU A 230 -7.23 0.88 -7.54
C GLU A 230 -7.86 -0.21 -6.69
N GLU A 231 -9.03 0.05 -6.11
CA GLU A 231 -9.80 -0.97 -5.38
C GLU A 231 -10.13 -2.17 -6.28
N PHE A 232 -10.56 -1.91 -7.52
CA PHE A 232 -10.86 -2.98 -8.47
C PHE A 232 -9.60 -3.77 -8.89
N LYS A 233 -8.46 -3.09 -9.06
CA LYS A 233 -7.17 -3.76 -9.31
C LYS A 233 -6.75 -4.65 -8.15
N LEU A 234 -6.93 -4.18 -6.91
CA LEU A 234 -6.63 -4.95 -5.69
C LEU A 234 -7.53 -6.19 -5.58
N ALA A 235 -8.84 -6.03 -5.77
CA ALA A 235 -9.78 -7.16 -5.75
C ALA A 235 -9.54 -8.17 -6.90
N THR A 236 -8.97 -7.72 -8.01
CA THR A 236 -8.52 -8.59 -9.11
C THR A 236 -7.30 -9.43 -8.72
N ALA A 237 -6.43 -8.92 -7.84
CA ALA A 237 -5.22 -9.59 -7.42
C ALA A 237 -5.42 -10.63 -6.29
N GLY A 238 -6.54 -10.58 -5.56
CA GLY A 238 -6.73 -11.35 -4.31
C GLY A 238 -5.74 -10.90 -3.22
N ASP A 239 -5.51 -11.72 -2.19
CA ASP A 239 -4.39 -11.48 -1.25
C ASP A 239 -3.03 -11.56 -1.96
N GLY A 240 -3.00 -12.14 -3.16
CA GLY A 240 -1.86 -12.31 -4.03
C GLY A 240 -0.89 -13.37 -3.55
N LEU A 241 -1.21 -14.15 -2.50
CA LEU A 241 -0.31 -15.17 -1.97
C LEU A 241 -0.23 -16.35 -2.94
N VAL A 242 0.96 -16.58 -3.47
CA VAL A 242 1.25 -17.67 -4.41
C VAL A 242 1.69 -18.93 -3.66
N ALA A 243 2.57 -18.76 -2.68
CA ALA A 243 3.13 -19.88 -1.92
C ALA A 243 3.67 -19.45 -0.55
N GLU A 244 3.61 -20.37 0.41
CA GLU A 244 4.10 -20.21 1.78
C GLU A 244 4.85 -21.48 2.23
N TRP A 245 5.99 -21.29 2.90
CA TRP A 245 6.74 -22.35 3.58
C TRP A 245 7.10 -21.87 4.99
N LYS A 246 6.47 -22.48 6.01
CA LYS A 246 6.67 -22.16 7.43
C LYS A 246 7.83 -22.95 8.04
N PHE A 247 8.08 -24.15 7.54
CA PHE A 247 9.06 -25.08 8.06
C PHE A 247 8.88 -25.46 9.54
N ASP A 248 7.62 -25.48 10.01
CA ASP A 248 7.27 -25.81 11.39
C ASP A 248 7.29 -27.34 11.65
N GLY A 249 8.49 -27.93 11.55
CA GLY A 249 8.75 -29.36 11.74
C GLY A 249 8.36 -30.23 10.54
N VAL A 250 7.89 -29.61 9.46
CA VAL A 250 7.49 -30.22 8.19
C VAL A 250 8.04 -29.41 7.01
N LEU A 251 8.00 -29.96 5.79
CA LEU A 251 8.62 -29.35 4.60
C LEU A 251 7.68 -28.47 3.76
N ASP A 252 6.39 -28.35 4.10
CA ASP A 252 5.42 -27.50 3.38
C ASP A 252 5.44 -27.65 1.84
N ASN A 253 5.36 -28.91 1.38
CA ASN A 253 5.46 -29.31 -0.04
C ASN A 253 6.84 -29.19 -0.69
N ALA A 254 7.86 -28.70 0.03
CA ALA A 254 9.24 -28.75 -0.42
C ALA A 254 9.78 -30.20 -0.43
N GLU A 255 10.80 -30.44 -1.25
CA GLU A 255 11.49 -31.71 -1.39
C GLU A 255 12.99 -31.54 -1.16
N ILE A 256 13.55 -32.31 -0.22
CA ILE A 256 15.01 -32.42 -0.04
C ILE A 256 15.58 -33.25 -1.20
N LYS A 257 16.39 -32.63 -2.06
CA LYS A 257 17.06 -33.31 -3.18
C LYS A 257 18.45 -33.81 -2.83
N ALA A 258 19.14 -33.13 -1.92
CA ALA A 258 20.46 -33.51 -1.42
C ALA A 258 20.68 -33.01 0.01
N GLY A 259 21.61 -33.67 0.70
CA GLY A 259 21.97 -33.33 2.08
C GLY A 259 20.99 -33.88 3.12
N ALA A 260 21.05 -33.32 4.33
CA ALA A 260 20.22 -33.70 5.48
C ALA A 260 19.95 -32.45 6.35
N PRO A 261 19.19 -31.47 5.83
CA PRO A 261 18.88 -30.25 6.57
C PRO A 261 18.15 -30.55 7.88
N GLU A 262 18.36 -29.72 8.88
CA GLU A 262 17.86 -29.92 10.25
C GLU A 262 16.76 -28.91 10.59
N PHE A 263 15.75 -29.34 11.35
CA PHE A 263 14.78 -28.42 11.94
C PHE A 263 15.32 -27.86 13.26
N ILE A 264 15.34 -26.53 13.38
CA ILE A 264 15.77 -25.80 14.57
C ILE A 264 14.62 -24.94 15.12
N GLU A 265 14.85 -24.24 16.23
CA GLU A 265 13.89 -23.23 16.73
C GLU A 265 13.80 -22.06 15.74
N GLY A 266 12.57 -21.76 15.29
CA GLY A 266 12.27 -20.67 14.37
C GLY A 266 11.85 -19.39 15.07
N VAL A 267 11.54 -18.37 14.28
CA VAL A 267 10.82 -17.17 14.72
C VAL A 267 9.38 -17.54 15.09
N ARG A 268 8.77 -18.47 14.33
CA ARG A 268 7.46 -19.05 14.62
C ARG A 268 7.56 -20.57 14.54
N GLY A 269 7.48 -21.25 15.69
CA GLY A 269 7.60 -22.70 15.72
C GLY A 269 9.02 -23.17 15.38
N GLN A 270 9.16 -24.00 14.36
CA GLN A 270 10.46 -24.48 13.86
C GLN A 270 10.85 -23.86 12.52
N ALA A 271 12.15 -23.89 12.22
CA ALA A 271 12.73 -23.42 10.96
C ALA A 271 13.62 -24.50 10.33
N ILE A 272 13.87 -24.41 9.02
CA ILE A 272 14.79 -25.32 8.31
C ILE A 272 16.20 -24.72 8.24
N GLN A 273 17.22 -25.45 8.67
CA GLN A 273 18.63 -25.05 8.61
C GLN A 273 19.38 -25.80 7.50
N LEU A 274 20.11 -25.04 6.68
CA LEU A 274 20.99 -25.53 5.62
C LEU A 274 22.46 -25.41 6.01
N ASP A 275 23.26 -26.39 5.59
CA ASP A 275 24.68 -26.54 5.97
C ASP A 275 25.67 -25.63 5.20
N GLY A 276 25.24 -25.00 4.10
CA GLY A 276 26.09 -24.20 3.23
C GLY A 276 27.11 -24.98 2.42
N ALA A 277 26.92 -26.28 2.23
CA ALA A 277 27.84 -27.14 1.50
C ALA A 277 27.16 -28.19 0.62
N SER A 278 26.07 -28.81 1.07
CA SER A 278 25.46 -29.96 0.41
C SER A 278 23.93 -29.98 0.41
N ASP A 279 23.30 -29.27 1.35
CA ASP A 279 21.84 -29.23 1.42
C ASP A 279 21.26 -28.50 0.20
N ALA A 280 20.31 -29.15 -0.45
CA ALA A 280 19.59 -28.60 -1.60
C ALA A 280 18.12 -29.00 -1.54
N LEU A 281 17.24 -27.99 -1.49
CA LEU A 281 15.80 -28.17 -1.42
C LEU A 281 15.14 -27.53 -2.64
N VAL A 282 14.16 -28.21 -3.20
CA VAL A 282 13.21 -27.60 -4.12
C VAL A 282 12.00 -27.20 -3.31
N LEU A 283 11.66 -25.91 -3.35
CA LEU A 283 10.47 -25.38 -2.70
C LEU A 283 9.21 -25.87 -3.43
N LEU A 284 9.08 -25.51 -4.71
CA LEU A 284 8.02 -25.92 -5.64
C LEU A 284 8.54 -25.75 -7.07
N GLY A 285 7.74 -26.13 -8.07
CA GLY A 285 8.02 -25.83 -9.48
C GLY A 285 6.76 -25.47 -10.24
N GLY A 286 6.87 -24.53 -11.16
CA GLY A 286 5.74 -23.98 -11.91
C GLY A 286 5.93 -22.53 -12.34
N GLU A 287 5.16 -22.09 -13.33
CA GLU A 287 5.20 -20.71 -13.86
C GLU A 287 4.63 -19.70 -12.85
N GLU A 288 3.74 -20.16 -11.97
CA GLU A 288 3.13 -19.35 -10.91
C GLU A 288 4.17 -18.76 -9.94
N LEU A 289 5.34 -19.39 -9.81
CA LEU A 289 6.44 -18.91 -8.97
C LEU A 289 7.23 -17.78 -9.61
N GLN A 290 6.92 -17.39 -10.84
CA GLN A 290 7.56 -16.31 -11.59
C GLN A 290 6.55 -15.22 -11.99
N PRO A 291 5.81 -14.63 -11.04
CA PRO A 291 4.85 -13.60 -11.36
C PRO A 291 5.55 -12.34 -11.87
N ALA A 292 4.92 -11.61 -12.80
CA ALA A 292 5.54 -10.43 -13.42
C ALA A 292 5.90 -9.34 -12.40
N SER A 293 4.99 -9.08 -11.45
CA SER A 293 5.23 -8.31 -10.22
C SER A 293 5.33 -9.29 -9.05
N ILE A 294 6.18 -8.99 -8.06
CA ILE A 294 6.51 -9.92 -6.98
C ILE A 294 6.68 -9.20 -5.66
N THR A 295 6.18 -9.82 -4.59
CA THR A 295 6.75 -9.64 -3.25
C THR A 295 7.25 -10.97 -2.75
N ILE A 296 8.47 -11.00 -2.22
CA ILE A 296 8.99 -12.17 -1.53
C ILE A 296 9.48 -11.78 -0.15
N SER A 297 8.98 -12.48 0.85
CA SER A 297 9.29 -12.30 2.27
C SER A 297 9.90 -13.59 2.83
N TYR A 298 10.90 -13.46 3.68
CA TYR A 298 11.50 -14.58 4.39
C TYR A 298 12.17 -14.11 5.68
N TRP A 299 12.16 -14.96 6.70
CA TRP A 299 13.08 -14.85 7.83
C TRP A 299 14.32 -15.68 7.54
N MET A 300 15.49 -15.11 7.80
CA MET A 300 16.77 -15.80 7.65
C MET A 300 17.66 -15.56 8.86
N MET A 301 18.32 -16.62 9.33
CA MET A 301 19.37 -16.55 10.34
C MET A 301 20.67 -17.11 9.74
N ARG A 302 21.72 -16.29 9.72
CA ARG A 302 23.04 -16.74 9.27
C ARG A 302 23.67 -17.66 10.33
N THR A 303 24.06 -18.88 9.94
CA THR A 303 24.59 -19.92 10.85
C THR A 303 26.08 -20.22 10.63
N GLY A 304 26.70 -19.56 9.65
CA GLY A 304 28.12 -19.68 9.37
C GLY A 304 28.68 -18.47 8.63
N ASP A 305 29.98 -18.46 8.41
CA ASP A 305 30.64 -17.37 7.70
C ASP A 305 30.28 -17.38 6.20
N MET A 306 30.00 -16.18 5.68
CA MET A 306 29.67 -15.93 4.28
C MET A 306 30.61 -14.91 3.62
N GLN A 307 31.79 -14.64 4.21
CA GLN A 307 32.75 -13.68 3.64
C GLN A 307 33.33 -14.13 2.30
N GLU A 308 33.59 -13.17 1.42
CA GLU A 308 34.31 -13.32 0.15
C GLU A 308 33.75 -14.44 -0.76
N ARG A 309 32.44 -14.67 -0.67
CA ARG A 309 31.74 -15.68 -1.47
C ARG A 309 30.34 -15.21 -1.85
N GLU A 310 29.78 -15.92 -2.82
CA GLU A 310 28.36 -15.83 -3.16
C GLU A 310 27.58 -16.87 -2.35
N SER A 311 26.42 -16.50 -1.84
CA SER A 311 25.47 -17.39 -1.16
C SER A 311 24.08 -17.14 -1.74
N ILE A 312 23.38 -18.19 -2.14
CA ILE A 312 22.08 -18.05 -2.80
C ILE A 312 20.97 -18.25 -1.77
N VAL A 313 19.95 -17.40 -1.78
CA VAL A 313 18.75 -17.59 -0.96
C VAL A 313 17.75 -18.41 -1.73
N ILE A 314 17.26 -17.89 -2.86
CA ILE A 314 16.31 -18.61 -3.72
C ILE A 314 16.75 -18.51 -5.18
N TRP A 315 16.60 -19.61 -5.92
CA TRP A 315 16.85 -19.68 -7.34
C TRP A 315 15.59 -20.11 -8.09
N SER A 316 15.01 -19.20 -8.87
CA SER A 316 13.83 -19.42 -9.72
C SER A 316 14.12 -19.01 -11.16
N LYS A 317 15.21 -19.57 -11.73
CA LYS A 317 15.61 -19.41 -13.13
C LYS A 317 15.87 -20.76 -13.78
N GLY A 318 15.74 -20.80 -15.11
CA GLY A 318 16.07 -21.97 -15.89
C GLY A 318 17.53 -22.44 -15.69
N ASP A 319 17.70 -23.74 -15.53
CA ASP A 319 18.99 -24.36 -15.19
C ASP A 319 20.04 -24.29 -16.30
N THR A 320 19.71 -23.81 -17.50
CA THR A 320 20.64 -23.76 -18.65
C THR A 320 21.18 -22.36 -18.95
N ASP A 321 20.60 -21.32 -18.37
CA ASP A 321 21.02 -19.93 -18.59
C ASP A 321 20.79 -19.07 -17.34
N TRP A 322 21.86 -18.73 -16.62
CA TRP A 322 21.79 -17.86 -15.44
C TRP A 322 21.35 -16.43 -15.78
N ALA A 323 21.55 -16.01 -17.03
CA ALA A 323 21.09 -14.74 -17.57
C ALA A 323 19.84 -14.91 -18.45
N GLY A 324 19.10 -16.01 -18.26
CA GLY A 324 17.79 -16.20 -18.87
C GLY A 324 16.68 -15.48 -18.10
N ASP A 325 15.46 -15.80 -18.50
CA ASP A 325 14.21 -15.34 -17.89
C ASP A 325 14.02 -15.93 -16.47
N GLY A 326 13.23 -15.26 -15.63
CA GLY A 326 12.93 -15.63 -14.25
C GLY A 326 13.63 -14.75 -13.21
N TRP A 327 13.77 -15.23 -11.99
CA TRP A 327 14.38 -14.46 -10.90
C TRP A 327 15.19 -15.30 -9.90
N TYR A 328 16.09 -14.66 -9.17
CA TYR A 328 16.77 -15.29 -8.04
C TYR A 328 17.23 -14.23 -7.03
N ILE A 329 17.40 -14.66 -5.79
CA ILE A 329 17.92 -13.85 -4.69
C ILE A 329 19.29 -14.39 -4.29
N THR A 330 20.29 -13.53 -4.35
CA THR A 330 21.67 -13.85 -3.97
C THR A 330 22.19 -12.84 -2.95
N LEU A 331 23.15 -13.31 -2.15
CA LEU A 331 23.96 -12.53 -1.22
C LEU A 331 25.40 -12.61 -1.75
N ASP A 332 26.04 -11.47 -1.97
CA ASP A 332 27.36 -11.44 -2.60
C ASP A 332 28.33 -10.52 -1.85
N ASP A 333 29.34 -11.15 -1.25
CA ASP A 333 30.43 -10.46 -0.55
C ASP A 333 31.76 -10.58 -1.32
N ARG A 334 31.76 -11.12 -2.55
CA ARG A 334 33.01 -11.30 -3.31
C ARG A 334 33.65 -9.97 -3.66
N GLY A 335 34.92 -9.81 -3.33
CA GLY A 335 35.71 -8.64 -3.74
C GLY A 335 35.19 -7.32 -3.16
N GLY A 336 34.50 -7.37 -2.01
CA GLY A 336 33.93 -6.20 -1.33
C GLY A 336 32.69 -5.62 -2.04
N ALA A 337 31.93 -6.46 -2.74
CA ALA A 337 30.68 -6.05 -3.39
C ALA A 337 29.64 -5.53 -2.38
N ASN A 338 29.62 -6.09 -1.15
CA ASN A 338 28.71 -5.71 -0.07
C ASN A 338 27.25 -5.67 -0.53
N HIS A 339 26.80 -6.72 -1.24
CA HIS A 339 25.41 -6.89 -1.62
C HIS A 339 24.74 -7.82 -0.61
N ALA A 340 24.30 -7.28 0.53
CA ALA A 340 23.65 -8.09 1.56
C ALA A 340 22.40 -8.79 1.05
N VAL A 341 21.63 -8.14 0.16
CA VAL A 341 20.50 -8.75 -0.56
C VAL A 341 20.50 -8.24 -1.99
N LYS A 342 20.37 -9.15 -2.96
CA LYS A 342 20.27 -8.81 -4.38
C LYS A 342 19.22 -9.65 -5.08
N LEU A 343 18.20 -8.99 -5.62
CA LEU A 343 17.25 -9.62 -6.54
C LEU A 343 17.77 -9.44 -7.97
N ILE A 344 17.85 -10.54 -8.71
CA ILE A 344 18.06 -10.52 -10.15
C ILE A 344 16.79 -11.02 -10.83
N VAL A 345 16.37 -10.30 -11.86
CA VAL A 345 15.22 -10.59 -12.73
C VAL A 345 15.71 -10.59 -14.18
N ASP A 346 15.12 -11.44 -15.04
CA ASP A 346 15.28 -11.49 -16.50
C ASP A 346 16.61 -10.95 -17.05
N GLY A 347 17.55 -11.83 -17.39
CA GLY A 347 18.92 -11.40 -17.69
C GLY A 347 19.82 -11.37 -16.46
N ALA A 348 20.73 -10.39 -16.44
CA ALA A 348 21.58 -10.06 -15.29
C ALA A 348 21.16 -8.73 -14.66
N ASN A 349 19.86 -8.40 -14.77
CA ASN A 349 19.29 -7.13 -14.35
C ASN A 349 18.65 -7.27 -12.96
N GLY A 350 18.57 -6.19 -12.19
CA GLY A 350 17.88 -6.21 -10.91
C GLY A 350 18.40 -5.13 -9.98
N PHE A 351 18.26 -5.33 -8.68
CA PHE A 351 18.61 -4.33 -7.68
C PHE A 351 19.11 -4.98 -6.40
N TYR A 352 19.89 -4.22 -5.63
CA TYR A 352 20.61 -4.73 -4.47
C TYR A 352 20.78 -3.68 -3.37
N THR A 353 20.97 -4.14 -2.13
CA THR A 353 21.35 -3.29 -1.01
C THR A 353 22.84 -3.01 -1.01
N LYS A 354 23.26 -1.84 -0.51
CA LYS A 354 24.68 -1.46 -0.33
C LYS A 354 25.25 -1.81 1.05
N ALA A 355 24.53 -2.64 1.79
CA ALA A 355 24.87 -2.96 3.17
C ALA A 355 25.92 -4.06 3.24
N ASP A 356 26.81 -3.97 4.24
CA ASP A 356 27.67 -5.08 4.61
C ASP A 356 26.83 -6.30 4.99
N LEU A 357 27.18 -7.48 4.44
CA LEU A 357 26.39 -8.70 4.60
C LEU A 357 26.30 -9.13 6.07
N HIS A 358 27.38 -9.00 6.84
CA HIS A 358 27.44 -9.47 8.22
C HIS A 358 26.83 -8.48 9.20
N GLU A 359 26.83 -7.19 8.89
CA GLU A 359 26.04 -6.19 9.61
C GLU A 359 24.54 -6.34 9.32
N PHE A 360 24.18 -6.65 8.06
CA PHE A 360 22.80 -6.88 7.68
C PHE A 360 22.24 -8.17 8.28
N TYR A 361 23.02 -9.25 8.24
CA TYR A 361 22.75 -10.56 8.83
C TYR A 361 23.78 -10.92 9.91
N PRO A 362 23.62 -10.42 11.15
CA PRO A 362 24.42 -10.86 12.28
C PRO A 362 24.33 -12.37 12.47
N GLU A 363 25.41 -12.98 12.98
CA GLU A 363 25.43 -14.43 13.17
C GLU A 363 24.47 -14.86 14.26
N ASN A 364 23.67 -15.89 13.99
CA ASN A 364 22.69 -16.44 14.93
C ASN A 364 21.61 -15.43 15.37
N GLU A 365 21.32 -14.44 14.52
CA GLU A 365 20.18 -13.53 14.70
C GLU A 365 19.21 -13.67 13.52
N TRP A 366 17.93 -13.74 13.83
CA TRP A 366 16.87 -13.74 12.83
C TRP A 366 16.67 -12.35 12.25
N VAL A 367 16.65 -12.27 10.92
CA VAL A 367 16.39 -11.04 10.16
C VAL A 367 15.27 -11.33 9.17
N HIS A 368 14.22 -10.52 9.22
CA HIS A 368 13.18 -10.53 8.20
C HIS A 368 13.63 -9.71 7.01
N VAL A 369 13.46 -10.24 5.81
CA VAL A 369 13.62 -9.51 4.56
C VAL A 369 12.36 -9.63 3.74
N ALA A 370 11.93 -8.50 3.17
CA ALA A 370 10.97 -8.47 2.09
C ALA A 370 11.56 -7.75 0.88
N ILE A 371 11.26 -8.22 -0.31
CA ILE A 371 11.68 -7.62 -1.58
C ILE A 371 10.42 -7.42 -2.42
N THR A 372 10.17 -6.19 -2.87
CA THR A 372 9.05 -5.86 -3.75
C THR A 372 9.55 -5.40 -5.11
N PHE A 373 8.84 -5.80 -6.17
CA PHE A 373 9.05 -5.31 -7.53
C PHE A 373 7.72 -5.26 -8.29
N ASP A 374 7.40 -4.08 -8.82
CA ASP A 374 6.24 -3.86 -9.66
C ASP A 374 6.64 -3.74 -11.13
N SER A 375 6.23 -4.70 -11.96
CA SER A 375 6.44 -4.66 -13.40
C SER A 375 5.63 -3.56 -14.12
N GLY A 376 4.51 -3.12 -13.55
CA GLY A 376 3.65 -2.09 -14.15
C GLY A 376 4.24 -0.69 -14.02
N THR A 377 4.80 -0.36 -12.85
CA THR A 377 5.36 0.97 -12.56
C THR A 377 6.88 1.01 -12.64
N GLY A 378 7.55 -0.13 -12.53
CA GLY A 378 8.99 -0.25 -12.38
C GLY A 378 9.49 0.01 -10.95
N GLU A 379 8.60 0.22 -9.99
CA GLU A 379 8.98 0.48 -8.59
C GLU A 379 9.52 -0.80 -7.90
N TYR A 380 10.51 -0.62 -7.03
CA TYR A 380 11.15 -1.72 -6.31
C TYR A 380 11.66 -1.28 -4.93
N ALA A 381 11.68 -2.20 -3.97
CA ALA A 381 12.25 -1.96 -2.65
C ALA A 381 12.79 -3.25 -2.01
N ILE A 382 13.74 -3.08 -1.08
CA ILE A 382 14.20 -4.13 -0.16
C ILE A 382 13.99 -3.61 1.26
N TYR A 383 13.43 -4.45 2.12
CA TYR A 383 13.15 -4.15 3.51
C TYR A 383 13.95 -5.06 4.42
N ARG A 384 14.41 -4.53 5.56
CA ARG A 384 15.01 -5.27 6.66
C ARG A 384 14.18 -5.03 7.92
N ASN A 385 13.64 -6.09 8.51
CA ASN A 385 12.79 -6.02 9.71
C ASN A 385 11.67 -4.96 9.56
N GLY A 386 11.02 -4.94 8.40
CA GLY A 386 9.92 -4.01 8.10
C GLY A 386 10.36 -2.62 7.62
N VAL A 387 11.65 -2.29 7.67
CA VAL A 387 12.17 -0.95 7.32
C VAL A 387 12.81 -0.96 5.94
N ALA A 388 12.41 -0.04 5.06
CA ALA A 388 12.98 0.10 3.72
C ALA A 388 14.49 0.40 3.77
N GLN A 389 15.25 -0.16 2.83
CA GLN A 389 16.70 -0.04 2.74
C GLN A 389 17.10 0.79 1.52
N GLU A 390 18.28 1.40 1.55
CA GLU A 390 18.88 1.98 0.35
C GLU A 390 19.23 0.89 -0.66
N VAL A 391 18.79 1.07 -1.90
CA VAL A 391 18.94 0.10 -2.99
C VAL A 391 19.51 0.75 -4.25
N GLU A 392 20.30 0.01 -5.02
CA GLU A 392 20.79 0.43 -6.33
C GLU A 392 20.37 -0.56 -7.41
N ALA A 393 19.91 -0.03 -8.55
CA ALA A 393 19.60 -0.81 -9.74
C ALA A 393 20.87 -1.14 -10.55
N SER A 394 20.88 -2.32 -11.13
CA SER A 394 21.89 -2.83 -12.05
C SER A 394 21.19 -3.31 -13.31
N GLY A 395 21.48 -2.67 -14.45
CA GLY A 395 20.84 -3.00 -15.73
C GLY A 395 19.45 -2.39 -15.89
N SER A 396 18.65 -2.96 -16.80
CA SER A 396 17.28 -2.48 -17.09
C SER A 396 16.34 -3.66 -17.03
N PHE A 397 15.31 -3.55 -16.19
CA PHE A 397 14.34 -4.59 -15.93
C PHE A 397 12.93 -4.00 -15.91
N SER A 398 11.98 -4.71 -16.52
CA SER A 398 10.59 -4.27 -16.66
C SER A 398 9.58 -5.34 -16.25
N SER A 399 9.97 -6.61 -16.21
CA SER A 399 9.10 -7.72 -15.84
C SER A 399 9.93 -8.92 -15.42
N ILE A 400 9.27 -9.89 -14.78
CA ILE A 400 9.75 -11.27 -14.65
C ILE A 400 8.99 -12.11 -15.68
N THR A 401 9.74 -12.82 -16.53
CA THR A 401 9.17 -13.66 -17.59
C THR A 401 9.08 -15.12 -17.12
N PRO A 402 7.89 -15.75 -17.11
CA PRO A 402 7.76 -17.16 -16.77
C PRO A 402 8.46 -18.07 -17.78
N THR A 403 9.14 -19.09 -17.28
CA THR A 403 10.02 -19.98 -18.05
C THR A 403 9.49 -21.40 -18.23
N GLY A 404 8.25 -21.68 -17.80
CA GLY A 404 7.70 -23.03 -17.84
C GLY A 404 8.23 -23.91 -16.71
N SER A 405 8.53 -25.17 -17.04
CA SER A 405 8.89 -26.25 -16.11
C SER A 405 10.22 -26.02 -15.40
N ILE A 406 10.26 -25.08 -14.46
CA ILE A 406 11.39 -24.83 -13.57
C ILE A 406 11.12 -25.35 -12.17
N GLU A 407 12.19 -25.78 -11.50
CA GLU A 407 12.19 -26.00 -10.04
C GLU A 407 12.72 -24.71 -9.39
N THR A 408 12.03 -24.23 -8.35
CA THR A 408 12.50 -23.13 -7.51
C THR A 408 13.25 -23.71 -6.32
N TRP A 409 14.52 -23.36 -6.19
CA TRP A 409 15.43 -23.92 -5.20
C TRP A 409 15.65 -22.98 -4.03
N LEU A 410 15.74 -23.54 -2.82
CA LEU A 410 16.17 -22.82 -1.61
C LEU A 410 17.63 -23.16 -1.30
N GLY A 411 18.44 -22.14 -1.06
CA GLY A 411 19.81 -22.27 -0.58
C GLY A 411 20.79 -22.89 -1.56
N TYR A 412 20.41 -23.09 -2.84
CA TYR A 412 21.23 -23.76 -3.85
C TYR A 412 21.00 -23.22 -5.28
N THR A 413 22.07 -23.06 -6.08
CA THR A 413 22.03 -22.50 -7.46
C THR A 413 21.57 -23.51 -8.54
N GLY A 414 20.77 -24.51 -8.16
CA GLY A 414 20.29 -25.54 -9.06
C GLY A 414 21.36 -26.56 -9.53
N PRO A 415 20.91 -27.68 -10.13
CA PRO A 415 21.71 -28.87 -10.43
C PRO A 415 22.74 -28.68 -11.54
N THR A 416 22.61 -27.64 -12.37
CA THR A 416 23.58 -27.38 -13.44
C THR A 416 24.80 -26.61 -12.95
N TRP A 417 24.59 -25.55 -12.14
CA TRP A 417 25.67 -24.65 -11.74
C TRP A 417 26.42 -25.15 -10.52
N GLN A 418 25.68 -25.60 -9.50
CA GLN A 418 26.23 -26.13 -8.24
C GLN A 418 27.39 -25.28 -7.69
N SER A 419 27.25 -23.96 -7.70
CA SER A 419 28.36 -23.03 -7.42
C SER A 419 28.22 -22.26 -6.12
N ALA A 420 27.02 -22.18 -5.54
CA ALA A 420 26.80 -21.53 -4.25
C ALA A 420 25.75 -22.26 -3.40
N TRP A 421 25.95 -22.18 -2.08
CA TRP A 421 25.08 -22.74 -1.05
C TRP A 421 24.88 -21.75 0.11
N ALA A 422 23.70 -21.75 0.72
CA ALA A 422 23.42 -20.96 1.93
C ALA A 422 23.81 -21.72 3.21
N ALA A 423 24.65 -21.09 4.04
CA ALA A 423 24.89 -21.50 5.43
C ALA A 423 23.95 -20.71 6.37
N ALA A 424 22.65 -21.02 6.31
CA ALA A 424 21.62 -20.27 6.99
C ALA A 424 20.41 -21.13 7.34
N ALA A 425 19.62 -20.67 8.30
CA ALA A 425 18.29 -21.15 8.57
C ALA A 425 17.23 -20.21 7.98
N PHE A 426 16.10 -20.78 7.57
CA PHE A 426 14.98 -20.08 6.95
C PHE A 426 13.66 -20.44 7.63
N ASP A 427 12.80 -19.43 7.78
CA ASP A 427 11.48 -19.52 8.40
C ASP A 427 10.50 -18.59 7.66
N GLU A 428 9.21 -18.91 7.69
CA GLU A 428 8.10 -18.08 7.18
C GLU A 428 8.37 -17.46 5.78
N ILE A 429 8.76 -18.28 4.80
CA ILE A 429 8.97 -17.84 3.42
C ILE A 429 7.61 -17.66 2.73
N LYS A 430 7.35 -16.47 2.16
CA LYS A 430 6.12 -16.14 1.44
C LYS A 430 6.42 -15.50 0.09
N LEU A 431 5.69 -15.94 -0.94
CA LEU A 431 5.74 -15.40 -2.29
C LEU A 431 4.37 -14.83 -2.64
N TYR A 432 4.32 -13.58 -3.09
CA TYR A 432 3.13 -12.91 -3.57
C TYR A 432 3.30 -12.48 -5.03
N SER A 433 2.23 -12.54 -5.82
CA SER A 433 2.16 -12.07 -7.21
C SER A 433 1.80 -10.59 -7.34
N ARG A 434 1.87 -9.84 -6.24
CA ARG A 434 1.63 -8.40 -6.18
C ARG A 434 2.67 -7.72 -5.30
N VAL A 435 2.73 -6.40 -5.38
CA VAL A 435 3.50 -5.58 -4.45
C VAL A 435 2.72 -5.40 -3.15
N LEU A 436 3.34 -5.77 -2.04
CA LEU A 436 2.83 -5.46 -0.71
C LEU A 436 3.19 -4.02 -0.34
N SER A 437 2.28 -3.36 0.36
CA SER A 437 2.50 -2.06 0.98
C SER A 437 3.56 -2.14 2.09
N ALA A 438 4.12 -0.99 2.48
CA ALA A 438 5.08 -0.92 3.58
C ALA A 438 4.50 -1.45 4.91
N GLN A 439 3.20 -1.23 5.15
CA GLN A 439 2.54 -1.75 6.35
C GLN A 439 2.38 -3.27 6.31
N GLU A 440 1.95 -3.85 5.19
CA GLU A 440 1.89 -5.30 5.03
C GLU A 440 3.27 -5.94 5.22
N VAL A 441 4.34 -5.29 4.73
CA VAL A 441 5.72 -5.73 4.96
C VAL A 441 6.13 -5.62 6.44
N ALA A 442 5.72 -4.55 7.13
CA ALA A 442 5.97 -4.40 8.57
C ALA A 442 5.24 -5.48 9.39
N ASP A 443 4.01 -5.83 9.00
CA ASP A 443 3.23 -6.88 9.65
C ASP A 443 3.89 -8.26 9.49
N LEU A 444 4.43 -8.58 8.31
CA LEU A 444 5.23 -9.80 8.09
C LEU A 444 6.53 -9.83 8.91
N ALA A 445 7.07 -8.65 9.22
CA ALA A 445 8.29 -8.48 10.01
C ALA A 445 8.07 -8.50 11.53
N ASP A 446 6.82 -8.44 12.01
CA ASP A 446 6.52 -8.41 13.44
C ASP A 446 6.24 -9.83 13.96
N PRO A 447 7.19 -10.47 14.66
CA PRO A 447 6.96 -11.80 15.22
C PRO A 447 5.93 -11.80 16.37
N SER A 448 5.60 -10.62 16.92
CA SER A 448 4.58 -10.49 17.95
C SER A 448 3.16 -10.50 17.40
N LEU A 449 2.96 -10.32 16.09
CA LEU A 449 1.66 -10.30 15.42
C LEU A 449 1.14 -11.75 15.26
N VAL A 450 0.49 -12.26 16.31
CA VAL A 450 0.08 -13.67 16.45
C VAL A 450 -1.27 -14.00 15.81
N GLY A 451 -2.02 -13.00 15.37
CA GLY A 451 -3.23 -13.18 14.58
C GLY A 451 -3.57 -11.93 13.78
N HIS A 452 -3.85 -12.11 12.48
CA HIS A 452 -4.27 -11.04 11.58
C HIS A 452 -5.31 -11.58 10.62
N TRP A 453 -6.51 -11.00 10.67
CA TRP A 453 -7.61 -11.32 9.78
C TRP A 453 -8.03 -10.05 9.06
N THR A 454 -7.59 -9.94 7.81
CA THR A 454 -7.91 -8.80 6.92
C THR A 454 -9.35 -8.85 6.44
N PHE A 455 -9.95 -10.05 6.33
CA PHE A 455 -11.29 -10.27 5.80
C PHE A 455 -11.51 -9.81 4.34
N ASN A 456 -10.44 -9.81 3.55
CA ASN A 456 -10.43 -9.46 2.12
C ASN A 456 -11.14 -10.52 1.24
N GLY A 457 -12.44 -10.72 1.44
CA GLY A 457 -13.30 -11.64 0.68
C GLY A 457 -13.34 -13.06 1.22
N GLU A 458 -12.57 -13.34 2.27
CA GLU A 458 -12.47 -14.64 2.91
C GLU A 458 -12.27 -14.52 4.43
N THR A 459 -12.43 -15.62 5.17
CA THR A 459 -12.25 -15.64 6.62
C THR A 459 -10.79 -15.81 7.06
N GLY A 460 -9.84 -15.87 6.12
CA GLY A 460 -8.44 -16.19 6.36
C GLY A 460 -8.29 -17.54 7.07
N SER A 461 -7.48 -17.58 8.13
CA SER A 461 -7.28 -18.79 8.95
C SER A 461 -8.47 -19.13 9.86
N ALA A 462 -9.48 -18.27 9.96
CA ALA A 462 -10.61 -18.49 10.85
C ALA A 462 -11.65 -19.45 10.26
N GLU A 463 -12.20 -20.33 11.09
CA GLU A 463 -13.24 -21.28 10.69
C GLU A 463 -14.64 -20.73 11.00
N VAL A 464 -15.55 -20.78 10.02
CA VAL A 464 -16.96 -20.43 10.25
C VAL A 464 -17.62 -21.51 11.12
N VAL A 465 -18.09 -21.13 12.31
CA VAL A 465 -18.71 -22.06 13.27
C VAL A 465 -20.22 -21.83 13.45
N ALA A 466 -20.74 -20.67 13.03
CA ALA A 466 -22.16 -20.38 12.96
C ALA A 466 -22.47 -19.31 11.89
N GLY A 467 -23.67 -19.36 11.34
CA GLY A 467 -24.13 -18.43 10.30
C GLY A 467 -23.41 -18.60 8.97
N GLU A 468 -23.68 -17.67 8.06
CA GLU A 468 -22.95 -17.50 6.79
C GLU A 468 -22.43 -16.06 6.77
N PRO A 469 -21.10 -15.83 6.82
CA PRO A 469 -20.55 -14.47 6.79
C PRO A 469 -20.81 -13.81 5.43
N GLY A 470 -21.10 -12.51 5.47
CA GLY A 470 -21.03 -11.65 4.29
C GLY A 470 -19.67 -10.97 4.19
N PHE A 471 -19.34 -10.46 3.01
CA PHE A 471 -18.20 -9.56 2.80
C PHE A 471 -18.71 -8.28 2.13
N VAL A 472 -18.16 -7.15 2.54
CA VAL A 472 -18.52 -5.81 2.08
C VAL A 472 -17.26 -4.97 1.92
N THR A 473 -17.33 -3.81 1.25
CA THR A 473 -16.25 -2.82 1.30
C THR A 473 -15.85 -2.46 2.74
N GLY A 474 -14.56 -2.67 3.05
CA GLY A 474 -13.95 -2.40 4.34
C GLY A 474 -13.41 -0.97 4.47
N GLN A 475 -12.74 -0.70 5.58
CA GLN A 475 -11.82 0.43 5.70
C GLN A 475 -10.51 0.12 4.95
N ILE A 476 -10.06 -1.15 4.99
CA ILE A 476 -8.89 -1.65 4.26
C ILE A 476 -9.38 -2.82 3.40
N GLY A 477 -9.51 -2.63 2.09
CA GLY A 477 -9.99 -3.69 1.20
C GLY A 477 -11.44 -4.08 1.51
N GLN A 478 -11.67 -5.31 1.99
CA GLN A 478 -12.99 -5.78 2.40
C GLN A 478 -13.06 -6.14 3.88
N ALA A 479 -14.27 -6.01 4.41
CA ALA A 479 -14.62 -6.36 5.77
C ALA A 479 -15.55 -7.56 5.82
N ILE A 480 -15.54 -8.27 6.94
CA ILE A 480 -16.54 -9.29 7.24
C ILE A 480 -17.80 -8.68 7.85
N ASP A 481 -18.96 -9.03 7.30
CA ASP A 481 -20.27 -8.78 7.89
C ASP A 481 -20.67 -9.99 8.74
N VAL A 482 -20.66 -9.82 10.06
CA VAL A 482 -21.06 -10.86 11.02
C VAL A 482 -22.50 -10.68 11.52
N SER A 483 -23.31 -9.88 10.84
CA SER A 483 -24.74 -9.78 11.13
C SER A 483 -25.48 -11.09 10.85
N GLY A 484 -26.51 -11.38 11.67
CA GLY A 484 -27.32 -12.57 11.51
C GLY A 484 -26.79 -13.81 12.24
N GLU A 485 -26.20 -13.61 13.42
CA GLU A 485 -25.67 -14.69 14.28
C GLU A 485 -24.53 -15.48 13.59
N VAL A 486 -23.59 -14.74 12.99
CA VAL A 486 -22.36 -15.30 12.43
C VAL A 486 -21.29 -15.38 13.52
N ALA A 487 -20.53 -16.48 13.52
CA ALA A 487 -19.39 -16.64 14.41
C ALA A 487 -18.24 -17.37 13.72
N LEU A 488 -17.02 -16.93 14.03
CA LEU A 488 -15.79 -17.58 13.58
C LEU A 488 -14.98 -18.09 14.76
N ALA A 489 -14.30 -19.23 14.61
CA ALA A 489 -13.19 -19.64 15.45
C ALA A 489 -11.89 -19.08 14.86
N LEU A 490 -11.23 -18.19 15.58
CA LEU A 490 -9.99 -17.53 15.16
C LEU A 490 -8.76 -18.44 15.33
N GLY A 491 -8.83 -19.39 16.25
CA GLY A 491 -7.73 -20.30 16.55
C GLY A 491 -7.78 -20.79 17.99
N THR A 492 -7.00 -21.83 18.29
CA THR A 492 -6.93 -22.43 19.63
C THR A 492 -5.49 -22.46 20.10
N GLY A 493 -5.26 -22.05 21.34
CA GLY A 493 -3.99 -22.24 22.03
C GLY A 493 -3.44 -21.00 22.73
N PRO A 494 -2.29 -21.17 23.41
CA PRO A 494 -1.73 -20.16 24.30
C PRO A 494 -1.19 -18.92 23.57
N HIS A 495 -0.90 -19.02 22.26
CA HIS A 495 -0.41 -17.90 21.45
C HIS A 495 -1.42 -16.76 21.33
N LEU A 496 -2.72 -17.04 21.44
CA LEU A 496 -3.79 -16.02 21.50
C LEU A 496 -4.16 -15.61 22.93
N GLN A 497 -3.41 -16.05 23.94
CA GLN A 497 -3.68 -15.85 25.36
C GLN A 497 -2.47 -15.24 26.09
N SER A 498 -1.71 -14.39 25.39
CA SER A 498 -0.51 -13.77 25.96
C SER A 498 -0.85 -12.90 27.17
N SER A 499 0.04 -12.92 28.16
CA SER A 499 -0.05 -12.07 29.35
C SER A 499 0.17 -10.58 29.03
N GLU A 500 0.81 -10.31 27.90
CA GLU A 500 0.97 -9.01 27.27
C GLU A 500 0.21 -9.04 25.95
N ILE A 501 -0.79 -8.19 25.75
CA ILE A 501 -1.64 -8.28 24.57
C ILE A 501 -2.01 -6.91 24.01
N THR A 502 -2.07 -6.84 22.69
CA THR A 502 -2.73 -5.75 21.97
C THR A 502 -3.75 -6.32 21.01
N ILE A 503 -4.97 -5.77 21.01
CA ILE A 503 -6.02 -6.10 20.05
C ILE A 503 -6.33 -4.83 19.26
N SER A 504 -6.26 -4.89 17.93
CA SER A 504 -6.64 -3.80 17.02
C SER A 504 -7.76 -4.29 16.11
N TYR A 505 -8.78 -3.46 15.88
CA TYR A 505 -9.85 -3.78 14.94
C TYR A 505 -10.51 -2.52 14.41
N TRP A 506 -11.05 -2.61 13.19
CA TRP A 506 -12.02 -1.67 12.66
C TRP A 506 -13.42 -2.24 12.83
N LEU A 507 -14.35 -1.40 13.25
CA LEU A 507 -15.76 -1.77 13.39
C LEU A 507 -16.66 -0.71 12.76
N ARG A 508 -17.62 -1.17 11.96
CA ARG A 508 -18.67 -0.33 11.38
C ARG A 508 -20.03 -0.74 11.92
N ARG A 509 -20.69 0.22 12.55
CA ARG A 509 -22.04 0.01 13.09
C ARG A 509 -23.06 0.04 11.96
N ILE A 510 -23.82 -1.03 11.79
CA ILE A 510 -24.95 -1.15 10.85
C ILE A 510 -26.30 -1.35 11.54
N SER A 511 -26.29 -1.58 12.86
CA SER A 511 -27.52 -1.70 13.65
C SER A 511 -27.32 -1.18 15.08
N ASP A 512 -28.41 -0.80 15.74
CA ASP A 512 -28.39 -0.32 17.12
C ASP A 512 -27.74 -1.34 18.07
N MET A 513 -26.82 -0.85 18.91
CA MET A 513 -26.06 -1.67 19.87
C MET A 513 -26.51 -1.47 21.32
N SER A 514 -27.54 -0.65 21.57
CA SER A 514 -27.94 -0.23 22.91
C SER A 514 -28.66 -1.34 23.68
N GLN A 515 -28.64 -1.24 25.02
CA GLN A 515 -29.40 -2.10 25.94
C GLN A 515 -29.12 -3.60 25.81
N ARG A 516 -27.99 -4.00 25.22
CA ARG A 516 -27.58 -5.38 25.05
C ARG A 516 -26.06 -5.52 25.17
N GLU A 517 -25.62 -6.76 25.28
CA GLU A 517 -24.20 -7.13 25.21
C GLU A 517 -23.86 -7.50 23.77
N ASN A 518 -22.87 -6.86 23.19
CA ASN A 518 -22.32 -7.18 21.86
C ASN A 518 -20.92 -7.75 22.10
N VAL A 519 -20.71 -9.03 21.82
CA VAL A 519 -19.41 -9.68 22.07
C VAL A 519 -18.62 -9.69 20.77
N LEU A 520 -17.53 -8.92 20.74
CA LEU A 520 -16.63 -8.87 19.60
C LEU A 520 -15.76 -10.12 19.57
N ILE A 521 -14.95 -10.35 20.61
CA ILE A 521 -14.10 -11.54 20.71
C ILE A 521 -14.36 -12.24 22.02
N TRP A 522 -14.41 -13.57 22.00
CA TRP A 522 -14.48 -14.41 23.18
C TRP A 522 -13.32 -15.40 23.21
N ALA A 523 -12.42 -15.25 24.19
CA ALA A 523 -11.25 -16.12 24.36
C ALA A 523 -11.16 -16.61 25.82
N LYS A 524 -12.27 -17.16 26.34
CA LYS A 524 -12.35 -17.84 27.63
C LYS A 524 -12.82 -19.27 27.45
N ALA A 525 -12.41 -20.14 28.37
CA ALA A 525 -12.87 -21.53 28.38
C ALA A 525 -14.40 -21.61 28.44
N ASP A 526 -14.97 -22.47 27.60
CA ASP A 526 -16.42 -22.64 27.42
C ASP A 526 -17.18 -23.07 28.68
N THR A 527 -16.48 -23.55 29.70
CA THR A 527 -17.10 -24.05 30.94
C THR A 527 -17.10 -23.03 32.08
N ASP A 528 -16.41 -21.90 31.93
CA ASP A 528 -16.23 -20.93 33.01
C ASP A 528 -16.08 -19.48 32.49
N TRP A 529 -17.20 -18.76 32.44
CA TRP A 529 -17.22 -17.34 32.01
C TRP A 529 -16.42 -16.42 32.95
N GLY A 530 -16.26 -16.83 34.22
CA GLY A 530 -15.47 -16.12 35.22
C GLY A 530 -14.08 -16.72 35.42
N GLY A 531 -13.65 -17.59 34.50
CA GLY A 531 -12.37 -18.29 34.57
C GLY A 531 -11.22 -17.53 33.92
N ASN A 532 -10.19 -18.26 33.54
CA ASN A 532 -9.00 -17.71 32.90
C ASN A 532 -9.24 -17.32 31.43
N GLY A 533 -8.46 -16.37 30.93
CA GLY A 533 -8.48 -15.86 29.58
C GLY A 533 -9.11 -14.48 29.48
N TRP A 534 -9.45 -14.06 28.27
CA TRP A 534 -9.91 -12.70 27.99
C TRP A 534 -11.04 -12.65 26.97
N TYR A 535 -11.75 -11.52 26.90
CA TYR A 535 -12.72 -11.27 25.83
C TYR A 535 -12.95 -9.77 25.65
N ILE A 536 -13.35 -9.37 24.44
CA ILE A 536 -13.75 -8.00 24.12
C ILE A 536 -15.27 -7.94 23.98
N THR A 537 -15.89 -7.03 24.72
CA THR A 537 -17.31 -6.76 24.62
C THR A 537 -17.61 -5.27 24.53
N LEU A 538 -18.71 -4.95 23.86
CA LEU A 538 -19.31 -3.63 23.75
C LEU A 538 -20.66 -3.74 24.46
N ASP A 539 -20.75 -3.25 25.69
CA ASP A 539 -21.86 -3.53 26.60
C ASP A 539 -22.59 -2.25 27.02
N ASP A 540 -23.87 -2.17 26.64
CA ASP A 540 -24.77 -1.10 27.05
C ASP A 540 -25.97 -1.61 27.87
N ARG A 541 -25.91 -2.82 28.42
CA ARG A 541 -26.99 -3.32 29.28
C ARG A 541 -27.21 -2.39 30.47
N GLY A 542 -28.45 -1.92 30.62
CA GLY A 542 -28.81 -1.01 31.71
C GLY A 542 -28.24 0.40 31.56
N GLY A 543 -27.73 0.77 30.37
CA GLY A 543 -27.12 2.08 30.12
C GLY A 543 -25.71 2.20 30.69
N ALA A 544 -24.96 1.09 30.70
CA ALA A 544 -23.61 1.04 31.25
C ALA A 544 -22.63 1.92 30.46
N GLY A 545 -22.86 2.14 29.15
CA GLY A 545 -22.00 2.98 28.32
C GLY A 545 -20.56 2.50 28.25
N HIS A 546 -20.34 1.19 28.05
CA HIS A 546 -19.00 0.64 27.83
C HIS A 546 -18.80 0.35 26.34
N ALA A 547 -18.37 1.36 25.59
CA ALA A 547 -18.21 1.26 24.14
C ALA A 547 -17.08 0.31 23.72
N ALA A 548 -16.02 0.18 24.52
CA ALA A 548 -14.98 -0.84 24.34
C ALA A 548 -14.56 -1.35 25.72
N LYS A 549 -14.61 -2.67 25.92
CA LYS A 549 -14.29 -3.31 27.19
C LYS A 549 -13.48 -4.58 26.95
N LEU A 550 -12.30 -4.65 27.56
CA LEU A 550 -11.51 -5.86 27.70
C LEU A 550 -11.76 -6.43 29.09
N ILE A 551 -12.24 -7.67 29.15
CA ILE A 551 -12.27 -8.47 30.37
C ILE A 551 -11.12 -9.46 30.32
N VAL A 552 -10.43 -9.63 31.44
CA VAL A 552 -9.32 -10.59 31.60
C VAL A 552 -9.72 -11.69 32.60
N ASP A 553 -8.77 -12.40 33.22
CA ASP A 553 -9.08 -13.48 34.19
C ASP A 553 -10.14 -13.01 35.20
N GLY A 554 -11.13 -13.87 35.48
CA GLY A 554 -12.28 -13.44 36.28
C GLY A 554 -13.37 -12.79 35.44
N ALA A 555 -13.97 -11.73 35.98
CA ALA A 555 -15.07 -10.97 35.39
C ALA A 555 -14.82 -9.46 35.34
N GLU A 556 -13.61 -9.03 35.71
CA GLU A 556 -13.20 -7.63 35.77
C GLU A 556 -12.22 -7.32 34.64
N GLY A 557 -12.07 -6.04 34.32
CA GLY A 557 -11.17 -5.59 33.28
C GLY A 557 -11.23 -4.09 33.09
N VAL A 558 -10.90 -3.64 31.88
CA VAL A 558 -10.69 -2.23 31.52
C VAL A 558 -11.72 -1.82 30.48
N TYR A 559 -12.25 -0.60 30.60
CA TYR A 559 -13.34 -0.13 29.74
C TYR A 559 -13.35 1.38 29.54
N THR A 560 -13.97 1.81 28.44
CA THR A 560 -14.34 3.20 28.21
C THR A 560 -15.65 3.55 28.90
N VAL A 561 -15.87 4.84 29.18
CA VAL A 561 -17.15 5.39 29.68
C VAL A 561 -17.73 6.30 28.61
N ALA A 562 -18.44 5.71 27.65
CA ALA A 562 -19.02 6.40 26.50
C ALA A 562 -20.29 5.69 26.00
N ASP A 563 -21.26 6.46 25.51
CA ASP A 563 -22.39 5.87 24.81
C ASP A 563 -21.90 5.10 23.58
N ILE A 564 -22.30 3.83 23.47
CA ILE A 564 -21.81 2.90 22.45
C ILE A 564 -22.17 3.35 21.03
N ASN A 565 -23.32 3.97 20.85
CA ASN A 565 -23.81 4.43 19.55
C ASN A 565 -23.19 5.78 19.17
N GLU A 566 -22.85 6.64 20.13
CA GLU A 566 -22.07 7.85 19.87
C GLU A 566 -20.60 7.51 19.56
N PHE A 567 -20.05 6.49 20.22
CA PHE A 567 -18.69 6.01 19.99
C PHE A 567 -18.52 5.41 18.59
N TYR A 568 -19.51 4.64 18.14
CA TYR A 568 -19.61 4.04 16.81
C TYR A 568 -20.79 4.64 16.03
N PRO A 569 -20.60 5.77 15.31
CA PRO A 569 -21.63 6.33 14.46
C PRO A 569 -22.10 5.33 13.39
N GLU A 570 -23.37 5.42 12.98
CA GLU A 570 -23.92 4.48 11.99
C GLU A 570 -23.24 4.64 10.64
N GLY A 571 -22.83 3.52 10.05
CA GLY A 571 -22.25 3.49 8.72
C GLY A 571 -20.83 4.04 8.65
N GLU A 572 -20.21 4.43 9.77
CA GLU A 572 -18.82 4.90 9.83
C GLU A 572 -17.90 3.80 10.39
N TRP A 573 -16.69 3.70 9.81
CA TRP A 573 -15.62 2.87 10.32
C TRP A 573 -14.94 3.56 11.50
N VAL A 574 -14.78 2.84 12.61
CA VAL A 574 -14.05 3.30 13.80
C VAL A 574 -12.97 2.29 14.13
N HIS A 575 -11.74 2.78 14.25
CA HIS A 575 -10.60 1.99 14.66
C HIS A 575 -10.47 1.99 16.17
N VAL A 576 -10.28 0.81 16.76
CA VAL A 576 -10.02 0.66 18.20
C VAL A 576 -8.79 -0.19 18.41
N VAL A 577 -7.92 0.28 19.30
CA VAL A 577 -6.77 -0.50 19.81
C VAL A 577 -6.91 -0.61 21.32
N ILE A 578 -6.77 -1.81 21.85
CA ILE A 578 -6.77 -2.09 23.30
C ILE A 578 -5.45 -2.77 23.64
N THR A 579 -4.70 -2.18 24.58
CA THR A 579 -3.44 -2.76 25.08
C THR A 579 -3.57 -3.15 26.54
N PHE A 580 -2.88 -4.22 26.95
CA PHE A 580 -2.90 -4.71 28.32
C PHE A 580 -1.61 -5.45 28.68
N SER A 581 -1.07 -5.14 29.85
CA SER A 581 0.09 -5.80 30.46
C SER A 581 -0.29 -6.47 31.76
N THR A 582 -0.07 -7.78 31.88
CA THR A 582 -0.17 -8.48 33.16
C THR A 582 1.02 -8.13 34.06
N GLU A 583 2.21 -7.92 33.48
CA GLU A 583 3.42 -7.63 34.24
C GLU A 583 3.32 -6.30 35.00
N THR A 584 2.89 -5.24 34.31
CA THR A 584 2.81 -3.90 34.90
C THR A 584 1.41 -3.54 35.39
N GLY A 585 0.37 -4.22 34.88
CA GLY A 585 -1.03 -3.84 35.06
C GLY A 585 -1.43 -2.61 34.23
N GLU A 586 -0.57 -2.13 33.33
CA GLU A 586 -0.86 -0.99 32.46
C GLU A 586 -1.79 -1.40 31.32
N TYR A 587 -2.63 -0.46 30.91
CA TYR A 587 -3.59 -0.63 29.82
C TYR A 587 -3.88 0.71 29.14
N ALA A 588 -4.29 0.64 27.89
CA ALA A 588 -4.81 1.79 27.15
C ALA A 588 -5.88 1.35 26.16
N ILE A 589 -6.82 2.26 25.88
CA ILE A 589 -7.79 2.10 24.79
C ILE A 589 -7.66 3.34 23.91
N TYR A 590 -7.53 3.12 22.61
CA TYR A 590 -7.41 4.15 21.59
C TYR A 590 -8.62 4.10 20.66
N ARG A 591 -9.08 5.26 20.21
CA ARG A 591 -10.05 5.41 19.12
C ARG A 591 -9.41 6.24 18.04
N ASN A 592 -9.33 5.71 16.82
CA ASN A 592 -8.74 6.39 15.66
C ASN A 592 -7.35 6.98 15.98
N GLY A 593 -6.48 6.16 16.58
CA GLY A 593 -5.14 6.56 17.02
C GLY A 593 -5.05 7.43 18.28
N VAL A 594 -6.18 7.89 18.84
CA VAL A 594 -6.19 8.79 20.02
C VAL A 594 -6.52 8.03 21.31
N ALA A 595 -5.67 8.16 22.33
CA ALA A 595 -5.88 7.55 23.64
C ALA A 595 -7.12 8.13 24.34
N LEU A 596 -7.88 7.26 25.02
CA LEU A 596 -9.13 7.60 25.70
C LEU A 596 -8.99 7.62 27.22
N GLU A 597 -9.96 8.25 27.89
CA GLU A 597 -10.19 8.02 29.32
C GLU A 597 -10.79 6.63 29.54
N THR A 598 -10.27 5.92 30.53
CA THR A 598 -10.60 4.53 30.82
C THR A 598 -10.76 4.30 32.32
N GLU A 599 -11.58 3.31 32.68
CA GLU A 599 -11.75 2.82 34.05
C GLU A 599 -11.40 1.33 34.13
N ALA A 600 -11.11 0.84 35.34
CA ALA A 600 -10.78 -0.56 35.60
C ALA A 600 -11.47 -1.09 36.86
N GLY A 601 -11.72 -2.41 36.90
CA GLY A 601 -12.25 -3.12 38.07
C GLY A 601 -11.25 -3.19 39.25
N GLU A 602 -11.75 -3.53 40.45
CA GLU A 602 -10.99 -3.46 41.73
C GLU A 602 -9.99 -4.62 41.98
N THR A 603 -10.06 -5.72 41.22
CA THR A 603 -9.27 -6.96 41.47
C THR A 603 -8.19 -7.24 40.42
N ALA A 604 -7.18 -8.02 40.83
CA ALA A 604 -5.99 -8.36 40.04
C ALA A 604 -6.34 -8.75 38.59
N VAL A 605 -5.75 -8.00 37.67
CA VAL A 605 -5.96 -8.07 36.22
C VAL A 605 -4.80 -8.88 35.63
N SER A 606 -5.04 -10.15 35.29
CA SER A 606 -4.06 -10.98 34.60
C SER A 606 -4.72 -11.72 33.46
N ILE A 607 -3.93 -12.14 32.49
CA ILE A 607 -4.36 -13.12 31.49
C ILE A 607 -3.57 -14.41 31.74
N THR A 608 -4.27 -15.48 32.09
CA THR A 608 -3.68 -16.80 32.26
C THR A 608 -3.97 -17.65 31.04
N ALA A 609 -2.92 -18.05 30.32
CA ALA A 609 -3.05 -18.86 29.12
C ALA A 609 -3.66 -20.25 29.39
N GLY A 610 -4.53 -20.68 28.47
CA GLY A 610 -5.05 -22.04 28.42
C GLY A 610 -4.67 -22.72 27.11
N GLU A 611 -4.20 -23.97 27.21
CA GLU A 611 -3.71 -24.76 26.06
C GLU A 611 -4.84 -25.08 25.05
N ASP A 612 -6.07 -25.27 25.53
CA ASP A 612 -7.22 -25.69 24.72
C ASP A 612 -8.29 -24.59 24.61
N VAL A 613 -7.91 -23.32 24.76
CA VAL A 613 -8.86 -22.20 24.67
C VAL A 613 -8.93 -21.70 23.22
N THR A 614 -10.12 -21.79 22.63
CA THR A 614 -10.42 -21.21 21.33
C THR A 614 -10.84 -19.75 21.48
N ALA A 615 -10.24 -18.87 20.69
CA ALA A 615 -10.72 -17.50 20.51
C ALA A 615 -11.80 -17.49 19.41
N TYR A 616 -12.91 -16.81 19.67
CA TYR A 616 -14.01 -16.67 18.72
C TYR A 616 -14.29 -15.21 18.39
N LEU A 617 -14.64 -14.92 17.14
CA LEU A 617 -15.21 -13.65 16.71
C LEU A 617 -16.75 -13.75 16.66
N GLY A 618 -17.42 -12.71 17.13
CA GLY A 618 -18.84 -12.45 16.88
C GLY A 618 -19.81 -13.07 17.89
N TRP A 619 -19.34 -13.81 18.90
CA TRP A 619 -20.21 -14.45 19.89
C TRP A 619 -19.49 -14.84 21.18
N ASN A 620 -20.25 -15.20 22.22
CA ASN A 620 -19.72 -15.68 23.50
C ASN A 620 -19.51 -17.20 23.61
N GLY A 621 -19.13 -17.84 22.49
CA GLY A 621 -18.71 -19.24 22.44
C GLY A 621 -19.85 -20.28 22.51
N PRO A 622 -19.52 -21.56 22.27
CA PRO A 622 -20.50 -22.64 22.08
C PRO A 622 -21.27 -23.06 23.35
N SER A 623 -20.86 -22.65 24.55
CA SER A 623 -21.63 -22.98 25.77
C SER A 623 -22.70 -21.96 26.11
N TRP A 624 -22.47 -20.67 25.84
CA TRP A 624 -23.36 -19.58 26.26
C TRP A 624 -24.32 -19.17 25.14
N LYS A 625 -23.82 -19.00 23.91
CA LYS A 625 -24.57 -18.71 22.68
C LYS A 625 -25.64 -17.60 22.81
N GLY A 626 -25.41 -16.65 23.72
CA GLY A 626 -26.43 -15.71 24.17
C GLY A 626 -26.19 -14.27 23.75
N ALA A 627 -24.96 -13.93 23.35
CA ALA A 627 -24.56 -12.60 22.93
C ALA A 627 -23.82 -12.70 21.59
N TRP A 628 -24.15 -11.78 20.68
CA TRP A 628 -23.66 -11.78 19.30
C TRP A 628 -23.25 -10.38 18.88
N LEU A 629 -22.17 -10.28 18.10
CA LEU A 629 -21.86 -9.09 17.32
C LEU A 629 -22.71 -9.13 16.06
N ASN A 630 -23.53 -8.10 15.82
CA ASN A 630 -24.31 -7.98 14.59
C ASN A 630 -23.87 -6.73 13.82
N GLN A 631 -22.57 -6.66 13.53
CA GLN A 631 -21.90 -5.50 12.93
C GLN A 631 -20.90 -5.97 11.87
N GLN A 632 -20.22 -5.02 11.23
CA GLN A 632 -19.14 -5.28 10.28
C GLN A 632 -17.78 -5.05 10.95
N VAL A 633 -16.82 -5.94 10.68
CA VAL A 633 -15.48 -5.93 11.29
C VAL A 633 -14.43 -6.01 10.19
N ASP A 634 -13.37 -5.24 10.33
CA ASP A 634 -12.27 -5.19 9.38
C ASP A 634 -10.91 -5.20 10.13
N ASP A 635 -9.90 -5.75 9.46
CA ASP A 635 -8.49 -5.73 9.85
C ASP A 635 -8.27 -6.04 11.36
N LEU A 636 -8.75 -7.19 11.80
CA LEU A 636 -8.60 -7.66 13.17
C LEU A 636 -7.17 -8.16 13.40
N ARG A 637 -6.48 -7.57 14.36
CA ARG A 637 -5.11 -7.93 14.75
C ARG A 637 -5.00 -8.27 16.23
N ILE A 638 -4.19 -9.27 16.55
CA ILE A 638 -3.81 -9.65 17.91
C ILE A 638 -2.29 -9.74 17.97
N TYR A 639 -1.69 -8.98 18.88
CA TYR A 639 -0.27 -8.99 19.19
C TYR A 639 -0.03 -9.59 20.57
N ASN A 640 1.05 -10.35 20.74
CA ASN A 640 1.48 -10.89 22.03
C ASN A 640 2.39 -9.93 22.83
N ARG A 641 2.27 -8.63 22.57
CA ARG A 641 2.97 -7.54 23.26
C ARG A 641 2.07 -6.32 23.42
N VAL A 642 2.49 -5.39 24.26
CA VAL A 642 1.90 -4.05 24.37
C VAL A 642 2.47 -3.15 23.28
N LEU A 643 1.62 -2.62 22.40
CA LEU A 643 2.00 -1.57 21.44
C LEU A 643 2.09 -0.21 22.14
N SER A 644 3.01 0.62 21.69
CA SER A 644 3.11 2.04 22.05
C SER A 644 1.97 2.87 21.46
N ALA A 645 1.81 4.11 21.93
CA ALA A 645 0.82 5.04 21.39
C ALA A 645 1.13 5.41 19.93
N GLU A 646 2.42 5.54 19.59
CA GLU A 646 2.89 5.80 18.23
C GLU A 646 2.57 4.62 17.30
N GLU A 647 2.75 3.37 17.76
CA GLU A 647 2.38 2.19 16.98
C GLU A 647 0.85 2.07 16.81
N ALA A 648 0.08 2.37 17.85
CA ALA A 648 -1.38 2.39 17.77
C ALA A 648 -1.90 3.45 16.78
N LEU A 649 -1.23 4.62 16.73
CA LEU A 649 -1.52 5.67 15.75
C LEU A 649 -1.12 5.23 14.33
N ALA A 650 0.04 4.60 14.16
CA ALA A 650 0.50 4.12 12.85
C ALA A 650 -0.48 3.12 12.23
N LEU A 651 -1.08 2.23 13.04
CA LEU A 651 -2.13 1.31 12.57
C LEU A 651 -3.38 2.04 12.04
N TYR A 652 -3.73 3.19 12.61
CA TYR A 652 -4.85 4.01 12.14
C TYR A 652 -4.49 4.77 10.84
N GLU A 653 -3.32 5.40 10.83
CA GLU A 653 -2.83 6.20 9.70
C GLU A 653 -2.55 5.36 8.45
N ALA A 654 -2.12 4.11 8.62
CA ALA A 654 -1.90 3.19 7.50
C ALA A 654 -3.18 2.80 6.74
N ALA A 655 -4.36 3.11 7.30
CA ALA A 655 -5.67 2.82 6.71
C ALA A 655 -6.38 4.09 6.18
N GLN A 656 -5.69 5.24 6.18
CA GLN A 656 -6.16 6.51 5.61
C GLN A 656 -5.57 6.68 4.22
#